data_AF-A0A353PFA7-F1
#
_entry.id   AF-A0A353PFA7-F1
#
_cell.length_a   1.000
_cell.length_b   1.000
_cell.length_c   1.000
_cell.angle_alpha   90.00
_cell.angle_beta   90.00
_cell.angle_gamma   90.00
#
_symmetry.space_group_name_H-M   'P 1'
#
loop_
_entity.id
_entity.type
_entity.pdbx_description
1 polymer ?
#
loop_
_entity_poly.entity_id
_entity_poly.type
_entity_poly.pdbx_seq_one_letter_code
_entity_poly.pdbx_strand_id
1 'polypeptide(L)'
;MRRPVRSLLALCLALLMLTLAGMPVAGAEDPPTFDQRIPTMATIMQAVGQRAEDETLQPVRDSLERIADLKQQISTLRETARQADSRINKLRRSAPAVEPLPLPNAGIPAMEKALDSAQRRLSETQSRLSQLETELTKLTMQPTQLRDDIARLEGELDNLAASFPAQANDQALSPSLLTQAARYRLLDTEISLRQTKLQTHPMRLALLAAERDQLRGLQRTLQARVDVLIQRLGRSRLLSADQATAETLRAIEQADSRHPMIRNLAAENAALADELTALARALDEVSRDNENTLRQLEDVETLYRSAQTQIEIAGVGQTLNRVLHEQRKRLPDLQAYRQQARTRSEQIAQTRLRQFQIDEKRRQLADTAQAARARLQDEDPQLQLDTRQTDRLLAEAELLLDSQKDLLEQLSRSYLTLIDRLSQLDLSQKRLTQIGADYTRLLDENLLWIASDLPIRSAWFVELFNELTALTDPARWQRVRHATLIEAQSRPLIVALALLTLLATVWSRPKLRRYLQWTGTEVGNPAHDRFSLTVGAALASFVLALPLPILAGLLGWMLQQQGSNDRFVWGLSDGLIHAAWISWVIESFRRLASRGGVLEAHFRWQPQTRELLYRNLRWLVILTALATVLMRLAAADPRGLSMPVLGRAVYIVFSVALVVFIARIFHPARGVLGAWLQSHHEGWAWRG
;
A
#
# COMPACT_ATOMS: atom_id res chain seq x y z
N MET A 1 52.61 -5.18 19.98
CA MET A 1 52.15 -6.51 19.54
C MET A 1 51.19 -6.41 18.33
N ARG A 2 51.69 -6.05 17.13
CA ARG A 2 50.85 -5.82 15.93
C ARG A 2 51.47 -6.35 14.62
N ARG A 3 52.26 -7.43 14.67
CA ARG A 3 52.94 -7.96 13.46
C ARG A 3 52.57 -9.39 12.99
N PRO A 4 51.79 -10.25 13.68
CA PRO A 4 51.47 -11.57 13.10
C PRO A 4 50.16 -11.63 12.29
N VAL A 5 49.28 -10.61 12.34
CA VAL A 5 47.94 -10.71 11.71
C VAL A 5 47.95 -10.39 10.21
N ARG A 6 48.87 -9.54 9.74
CA ARG A 6 48.96 -9.18 8.30
C ARG A 6 49.60 -10.28 7.45
N SER A 7 50.52 -11.06 8.01
CA SER A 7 51.14 -12.20 7.32
C SER A 7 50.18 -13.38 7.19
N LEU A 8 49.33 -13.64 8.19
CA LEU A 8 48.27 -14.66 8.11
C LEU A 8 47.18 -14.31 7.09
N LEU A 9 46.76 -13.04 7.03
CA LEU A 9 45.78 -12.59 6.04
C LEU A 9 46.32 -12.62 4.61
N ALA A 10 47.59 -12.29 4.40
CA ALA A 10 48.23 -12.40 3.09
C ALA A 10 48.42 -13.86 2.65
N LEU A 11 48.75 -14.77 3.58
CA LEU A 11 48.86 -16.20 3.30
C LEU A 11 47.49 -16.83 2.98
N CYS A 12 46.43 -16.43 3.69
CA CYS A 12 45.06 -16.86 3.39
C CYS A 12 44.53 -16.30 2.07
N LEU A 13 44.83 -15.04 1.72
CA LEU A 13 44.47 -14.46 0.41
C LEU A 13 45.27 -15.08 -0.74
N ALA A 14 46.53 -15.43 -0.53
CA ALA A 14 47.35 -16.14 -1.52
C ALA A 14 46.88 -17.59 -1.72
N LEU A 15 46.48 -18.29 -0.65
CA LEU A 15 45.85 -19.60 -0.76
C LEU A 15 44.48 -19.54 -1.43
N LEU A 16 43.67 -18.49 -1.18
CA LEU A 16 42.37 -18.32 -1.83
C LEU A 16 42.51 -18.01 -3.33
N MET A 17 43.53 -17.22 -3.71
CA MET A 17 43.80 -16.89 -5.12
C MET A 17 44.44 -18.07 -5.88
N LEU A 18 45.22 -18.94 -5.22
CA LEU A 18 45.70 -20.18 -5.83
C LEU A 18 44.59 -21.23 -6.01
N THR A 19 43.52 -21.19 -5.20
CA THR A 19 42.36 -22.08 -5.40
C THR A 19 41.37 -21.60 -6.46
N LEU A 20 41.45 -20.34 -6.92
CA LEU A 20 40.53 -19.77 -7.92
C LEU A 20 41.12 -19.66 -9.34
N ALA A 21 42.43 -19.84 -9.52
CA ALA A 21 43.10 -19.71 -10.81
C ALA A 21 43.83 -21.01 -11.18
N GLY A 22 43.08 -22.07 -11.48
CA GLY A 22 43.68 -23.34 -11.89
C GLY A 22 42.79 -24.56 -11.80
N MET A 23 41.50 -24.45 -12.15
CA MET A 23 40.79 -25.63 -12.61
C MET A 23 40.69 -25.56 -14.13
N PRO A 24 41.38 -26.45 -14.87
CA PRO A 24 41.03 -26.64 -16.27
C PRO A 24 39.55 -27.01 -16.31
N VAL A 25 38.87 -26.56 -17.37
CA VAL A 25 37.61 -27.16 -17.80
C VAL A 25 37.92 -28.62 -18.09
N ALA A 26 37.86 -29.46 -17.06
CA ALA A 26 37.89 -30.89 -17.21
C ALA A 26 36.67 -31.23 -18.06
N GLY A 27 36.93 -31.84 -19.22
CA GLY A 27 35.87 -32.41 -20.04
C GLY A 27 34.94 -33.21 -19.14
N ALA A 28 33.64 -33.04 -19.36
CA ALA A 28 32.62 -33.80 -18.68
C ALA A 28 32.94 -35.30 -18.80
N GLU A 29 33.49 -35.89 -17.74
CA GLU A 29 33.30 -37.31 -17.52
C GLU A 29 31.84 -37.47 -17.10
N ASP A 30 31.04 -38.07 -17.97
CA ASP A 30 29.71 -38.53 -17.64
C ASP A 30 29.81 -39.41 -16.37
N PRO A 31 28.85 -39.34 -15.43
CA PRO A 31 28.78 -40.32 -14.33
C PRO A 31 28.83 -41.74 -14.91
N PRO A 32 29.35 -42.74 -14.16
CA PRO A 32 29.52 -44.10 -14.67
C PRO A 32 28.22 -44.54 -15.35
N THR A 33 28.30 -44.73 -16.66
CA THR A 33 27.14 -45.00 -17.49
C THR A 33 26.47 -46.31 -17.05
N PHE A 34 25.17 -46.40 -17.29
CA PHE A 34 24.25 -47.54 -17.16
C PHE A 34 24.89 -48.95 -17.10
N ASP A 35 25.94 -49.22 -17.87
CA ASP A 35 26.63 -50.51 -17.98
C ASP A 35 27.68 -50.81 -16.89
N GLN A 36 28.14 -49.82 -16.13
CA GLN A 36 29.24 -49.99 -15.17
C GLN A 36 28.80 -50.42 -13.75
N ARG A 37 27.56 -50.12 -13.35
CA ARG A 37 27.06 -50.41 -11.99
C ARG A 37 26.59 -51.85 -11.81
N ILE A 38 26.12 -52.51 -12.87
CA ILE A 38 25.62 -53.90 -12.85
C ILE A 38 26.08 -54.59 -14.15
N PRO A 39 27.11 -55.46 -14.11
CA PRO A 39 27.71 -56.04 -15.33
C PRO A 39 26.76 -56.94 -16.14
N THR A 40 25.67 -57.42 -15.54
CA THR A 40 24.62 -58.24 -16.16
C THR A 40 23.46 -57.44 -16.77
N MET A 41 23.39 -56.12 -16.52
CA MET A 41 22.24 -55.28 -16.90
C MET A 41 22.11 -55.07 -18.42
N ALA A 42 23.23 -55.03 -19.15
CA ALA A 42 23.22 -54.92 -20.61
C ALA A 42 22.47 -56.09 -21.27
N THR A 43 22.71 -57.31 -20.80
CA THR A 43 22.04 -58.53 -21.27
C THR A 43 20.56 -58.53 -20.90
N ILE A 44 20.21 -58.10 -19.68
CA ILE A 44 18.81 -58.01 -19.23
C ILE A 44 18.05 -56.97 -20.06
N MET A 45 18.66 -55.82 -20.39
CA MET A 45 18.02 -54.79 -21.21
C MET A 45 17.84 -55.18 -22.67
N GLN A 46 18.73 -55.99 -23.23
CA GLN A 46 18.55 -56.54 -24.56
C GLN A 46 17.33 -57.47 -24.61
N ALA A 47 17.12 -58.28 -23.56
CA ALA A 47 15.93 -59.10 -23.40
C ALA A 47 14.65 -58.26 -23.16
N VAL A 48 14.74 -57.16 -22.41
CA VAL A 48 13.63 -56.19 -22.26
C VAL A 48 13.20 -55.63 -23.61
N GLY A 49 14.15 -55.27 -24.49
CA GLY A 49 13.84 -54.73 -25.82
C GLY A 49 13.23 -55.76 -26.78
N GLN A 50 13.64 -57.02 -26.69
CA GLN A 50 13.14 -58.11 -27.55
C GLN A 50 11.78 -58.66 -27.11
N ARG A 51 11.46 -58.63 -25.80
CA ARG A 51 10.21 -59.17 -25.24
C ARG A 51 9.17 -58.09 -24.91
N ALA A 52 9.43 -56.82 -25.23
CA ALA A 52 8.50 -55.71 -24.96
C ALA A 52 7.17 -55.79 -25.74
N GLU A 53 7.07 -56.64 -26.76
CA GLU A 53 5.85 -56.83 -27.56
C GLU A 53 4.86 -57.84 -26.94
N ASP A 54 5.27 -58.59 -25.91
CA ASP A 54 4.38 -59.54 -25.22
C ASP A 54 3.32 -58.81 -24.36
N GLU A 55 2.06 -59.23 -24.49
CA GLU A 55 0.89 -58.62 -23.81
C GLU A 55 0.99 -58.66 -22.26
N THR A 56 1.81 -59.56 -21.72
CA THR A 56 2.03 -59.73 -20.27
C THR A 56 3.05 -58.75 -19.65
N LEU A 57 3.71 -57.91 -20.47
CA LEU A 57 4.76 -56.97 -20.06
C LEU A 57 4.36 -55.49 -20.24
N GLN A 58 3.07 -55.19 -20.10
CA GLN A 58 2.54 -53.81 -20.11
C GLN A 58 3.33 -52.79 -19.25
N PRO A 59 3.72 -53.07 -17.98
CA PRO A 59 4.49 -52.09 -17.17
C PRO A 59 5.90 -51.81 -17.70
N VAL A 60 6.49 -52.75 -18.44
CA VAL A 60 7.79 -52.58 -19.11
C VAL A 60 7.63 -51.60 -20.27
N ARG A 61 6.58 -51.76 -21.07
CA ARG A 61 6.26 -50.88 -22.20
C ARG A 61 6.00 -49.44 -21.75
N ASP A 62 5.19 -49.25 -20.71
CA ASP A 62 4.93 -47.92 -20.12
C ASP A 62 6.22 -47.25 -19.63
N SER A 63 7.13 -48.03 -19.03
CA SER A 63 8.42 -47.52 -18.57
C SER A 63 9.32 -47.12 -19.73
N LEU A 64 9.34 -47.89 -20.82
CA LEU A 64 10.11 -47.58 -22.03
C LEU A 64 9.59 -46.33 -22.75
N GLU A 65 8.28 -46.14 -22.82
CA GLU A 65 7.66 -44.93 -23.38
C GLU A 65 8.04 -43.69 -22.57
N ARG A 66 7.95 -43.77 -21.23
CA ARG A 66 8.42 -42.69 -20.34
C ARG A 66 9.91 -42.41 -20.51
N ILE A 67 10.75 -43.44 -20.61
CA ILE A 67 12.19 -43.28 -20.87
C ILE A 67 12.43 -42.52 -22.18
N ALA A 68 11.67 -42.82 -23.24
CA ALA A 68 11.78 -42.12 -24.51
C ALA A 68 11.42 -40.63 -24.38
N ASP A 69 10.31 -40.32 -23.70
CA ASP A 69 9.90 -38.94 -23.42
C ASP A 69 10.94 -38.19 -22.58
N LEU A 70 11.44 -38.79 -21.50
CA LEU A 70 12.48 -38.19 -20.65
C LEU A 70 13.77 -37.94 -21.44
N LYS A 71 14.18 -38.86 -22.32
CA LYS A 71 15.34 -38.66 -23.21
C LYS A 71 15.12 -37.51 -24.20
N GLN A 72 13.91 -37.34 -24.71
CA GLN A 72 13.54 -36.20 -25.55
C GLN A 72 13.58 -34.88 -24.75
N GLN A 73 13.15 -34.88 -23.49
CA GLN A 73 13.30 -33.71 -22.61
C GLN A 73 14.78 -33.39 -22.34
N ILE A 74 15.63 -34.39 -22.14
CA ILE A 74 17.07 -34.20 -21.97
C ILE A 74 17.71 -33.58 -23.23
N SER A 75 17.37 -34.08 -24.42
CA SER A 75 17.95 -33.56 -25.66
C SER A 75 17.54 -32.12 -25.93
N THR A 76 16.26 -31.77 -25.71
CA THR A 76 15.75 -30.40 -25.85
C THR A 76 16.37 -29.43 -24.84
N LEU A 77 16.57 -29.84 -23.57
CA LEU A 77 17.29 -29.05 -22.57
C LEU A 77 18.75 -28.80 -22.96
N ARG A 78 19.44 -29.82 -23.48
CA ARG A 78 20.82 -29.67 -23.96
C ARG A 78 20.91 -28.78 -25.19
N GLU A 79 19.95 -28.88 -26.12
CA GLU A 79 19.90 -28.04 -27.30
C GLU A 79 19.63 -26.57 -26.96
N THR A 80 18.65 -26.30 -26.09
CA THR A 80 18.37 -24.94 -25.61
C THR A 80 19.59 -24.33 -24.90
N ALA A 81 20.31 -25.12 -24.10
CA ALA A 81 21.53 -24.70 -23.44
C ALA A 81 22.67 -24.39 -24.44
N ARG A 82 22.85 -25.22 -25.49
CA ARG A 82 23.82 -24.95 -26.58
C ARG A 82 23.47 -23.69 -27.37
N GLN A 83 22.19 -23.42 -27.57
CA GLN A 83 21.72 -22.25 -28.31
C GLN A 83 21.63 -20.98 -27.45
N ALA A 84 21.76 -21.07 -26.12
CA ALA A 84 21.51 -19.98 -25.18
C ALA A 84 22.33 -18.72 -25.52
N ASP A 85 23.65 -18.84 -25.71
CA ASP A 85 24.52 -17.69 -26.03
C ASP A 85 24.14 -17.02 -27.35
N SER A 86 23.80 -17.81 -28.37
CA SER A 86 23.35 -17.26 -29.66
C SER A 86 22.03 -16.50 -29.54
N ARG A 87 21.09 -17.00 -28.72
CA ARG A 87 19.81 -16.34 -28.43
C ARG A 87 20.02 -15.08 -27.59
N ILE A 88 20.83 -15.14 -26.54
CA ILE A 88 21.19 -13.98 -25.70
C ILE A 88 21.82 -12.88 -26.56
N ASN A 89 22.73 -13.23 -27.47
CA ASN A 89 23.35 -12.25 -28.38
C ASN A 89 22.34 -11.67 -29.37
N LYS A 90 21.39 -12.46 -29.88
CA LYS A 90 20.28 -11.94 -30.70
C LYS A 90 19.44 -10.95 -29.89
N LEU A 91 19.00 -11.31 -28.68
CA LEU A 91 18.20 -10.47 -27.79
C LEU A 91 18.91 -9.15 -27.43
N ARG A 92 20.23 -9.18 -27.21
CA ARG A 92 21.04 -7.98 -26.96
C ARG A 92 21.13 -7.07 -28.19
N ARG A 93 21.19 -7.63 -29.41
CA ARG A 93 21.24 -6.87 -30.67
C ARG A 93 19.88 -6.32 -31.07
N SER A 94 18.80 -7.03 -30.77
CA SER A 94 17.42 -6.60 -30.97
C SER A 94 16.84 -5.83 -29.78
N ALA A 95 17.67 -5.48 -28.78
CA ALA A 95 17.29 -4.51 -27.78
C ALA A 95 16.85 -3.25 -28.52
N PRO A 96 15.64 -2.71 -28.24
CA PRO A 96 15.12 -1.58 -28.99
C PRO A 96 16.16 -0.46 -28.87
N ALA A 97 16.79 -0.13 -30.00
CA ALA A 97 17.46 1.15 -30.12
C ALA A 97 16.44 2.19 -29.68
N VAL A 98 16.87 3.20 -28.93
CA VAL A 98 16.06 4.39 -28.63
C VAL A 98 15.89 5.13 -29.96
N GLU A 99 15.14 4.53 -30.87
CA GLU A 99 14.73 5.14 -32.10
C GLU A 99 13.50 5.95 -31.70
N PRO A 100 13.58 7.29 -31.73
CA PRO A 100 12.43 8.11 -31.41
C PRO A 100 11.40 7.80 -32.49
N LEU A 101 10.44 6.92 -32.15
CA LEU A 101 9.27 6.65 -32.96
C LEU A 101 8.73 8.02 -33.38
N PRO A 102 8.64 8.32 -34.69
CA PRO A 102 8.27 9.63 -35.16
C PRO A 102 6.97 10.01 -34.47
N LEU A 103 7.05 11.02 -33.62
CA LEU A 103 5.90 11.53 -32.91
C LEU A 103 4.98 12.09 -34.00
N PRO A 104 3.69 11.74 -34.01
CA PRO A 104 2.79 12.30 -35.01
C PRO A 104 2.86 13.83 -34.92
N ASN A 105 3.23 14.51 -36.00
CA ASN A 105 3.01 15.96 -36.15
C ASN A 105 1.50 16.26 -36.37
N ALA A 106 0.63 15.37 -35.89
CA ALA A 106 -0.79 15.32 -36.19
C ALA A 106 -1.60 15.98 -35.08
N GLY A 107 -2.82 16.40 -35.39
CA GLY A 107 -3.72 17.09 -34.44
C GLY A 107 -4.01 16.29 -33.16
N ILE A 108 -4.61 16.97 -32.16
CA ILE A 108 -4.94 16.44 -30.83
C ILE A 108 -5.54 15.01 -30.86
N PRO A 109 -6.53 14.68 -31.72
CA PRO A 109 -7.14 13.33 -31.74
C PRO A 109 -6.16 12.20 -32.12
N ALA A 110 -5.20 12.48 -33.01
CA ALA A 110 -4.19 11.50 -33.40
C ALA A 110 -3.17 11.26 -32.29
N MET A 111 -2.82 12.30 -31.53
CA MET A 111 -1.95 12.19 -30.35
C MET A 111 -2.65 11.40 -29.22
N GLU A 112 -3.95 11.61 -29.00
CA GLU A 112 -4.75 10.83 -28.04
C GLU A 112 -4.76 9.34 -28.39
N LYS A 113 -5.05 9.01 -29.65
CA LYS A 113 -5.02 7.61 -30.12
C LYS A 113 -3.63 6.98 -29.99
N ALA A 114 -2.57 7.77 -30.23
CA ALA A 114 -1.19 7.32 -30.04
C ALA A 114 -0.89 7.04 -28.56
N LEU A 115 -1.34 7.91 -27.64
CA LEU A 115 -1.21 7.72 -26.19
C LEU A 115 -1.90 6.42 -25.74
N ASP A 116 -3.15 6.21 -26.13
CA ASP A 116 -3.90 5.00 -25.75
C ASP A 116 -3.28 3.72 -26.33
N SER A 117 -2.68 3.80 -27.52
CA SER A 117 -1.95 2.66 -28.09
C SER A 117 -0.64 2.37 -27.35
N ALA A 118 0.07 3.41 -26.91
CA ALA A 118 1.31 3.27 -26.16
C ALA A 118 1.05 2.70 -24.76
N GLN A 119 0.01 3.19 -24.07
CA GLN A 119 -0.41 2.68 -22.76
C GLN A 119 -0.84 1.21 -22.83
N ARG A 120 -1.58 0.79 -23.86
CA ARG A 120 -1.93 -0.63 -24.05
C ARG A 120 -0.70 -1.52 -24.24
N ARG A 121 0.26 -1.11 -25.07
CA ARG A 121 1.51 -1.85 -25.28
C ARG A 121 2.38 -1.90 -24.01
N LEU A 122 2.39 -0.81 -23.24
CA LEU A 122 3.08 -0.76 -21.95
C LEU A 122 2.47 -1.78 -20.98
N SER A 123 1.14 -1.79 -20.83
CA SER A 123 0.43 -2.75 -19.98
C SER A 123 0.64 -4.20 -20.41
N GLU A 124 0.65 -4.48 -21.71
CA GLU A 124 0.98 -5.82 -22.23
C GLU A 124 2.43 -6.23 -21.90
N THR A 125 3.38 -5.31 -22.05
CA THR A 125 4.80 -5.54 -21.74
C THR A 125 4.99 -5.79 -20.25
N GLN A 126 4.33 -5.02 -19.39
CA GLN A 126 4.34 -5.19 -17.93
C GLN A 126 3.76 -6.56 -17.52
N SER A 127 2.66 -6.98 -18.14
CA SER A 127 2.07 -8.30 -17.89
C SER A 127 3.05 -9.44 -18.24
N ARG A 128 3.69 -9.37 -19.41
CA ARG A 128 4.72 -10.36 -19.81
C ARG A 128 5.93 -10.36 -18.87
N LEU A 129 6.38 -9.19 -18.46
CA LEU A 129 7.49 -9.04 -17.51
C LEU A 129 7.16 -9.66 -16.15
N SER A 130 5.94 -9.45 -15.65
CA SER A 130 5.48 -10.06 -14.40
C SER A 130 5.42 -11.59 -14.44
N GLN A 131 5.04 -12.17 -15.58
CA GLN A 131 5.04 -13.62 -15.79
C GLN A 131 6.48 -14.15 -15.81
N LEU A 132 7.36 -13.49 -16.55
CA LEU A 132 8.78 -13.85 -16.66
C LEU A 132 9.52 -13.75 -15.31
N GLU A 133 9.22 -12.75 -14.50
CA GLU A 133 9.79 -12.61 -13.15
C GLU A 133 9.35 -13.74 -12.20
N THR A 134 8.10 -14.21 -12.35
CA THR A 134 7.60 -15.38 -11.61
C THR A 134 8.36 -16.65 -12.02
N GLU A 135 8.59 -16.85 -13.31
CA GLU A 135 9.39 -17.97 -13.82
C GLU A 135 10.86 -17.90 -13.37
N LEU A 136 11.48 -16.72 -13.42
CA LEU A 136 12.83 -16.50 -12.91
C LEU A 136 12.95 -16.83 -11.43
N THR A 137 11.96 -16.44 -10.61
CA THR A 137 11.96 -16.73 -9.17
C THR A 137 11.87 -18.24 -8.93
N LYS A 138 10.96 -18.94 -9.63
CA LYS A 138 10.85 -20.41 -9.57
C LYS A 138 12.15 -21.09 -10.00
N LEU A 139 12.75 -20.66 -11.10
CA LEU A 139 14.00 -21.22 -11.61
C LEU A 139 15.17 -20.97 -10.65
N THR A 140 15.25 -19.80 -10.03
CA THR A 140 16.32 -19.45 -9.08
C THR A 140 16.34 -20.37 -7.86
N MET A 141 15.17 -20.78 -7.37
CA MET A 141 15.01 -21.63 -6.19
C MET A 141 15.09 -23.14 -6.50
N GLN A 142 14.97 -23.53 -7.77
CA GLN A 142 14.93 -24.92 -8.24
C GLN A 142 16.16 -25.78 -7.87
N PRO A 143 17.42 -25.27 -7.82
CA PRO A 143 18.60 -26.12 -7.60
C PRO A 143 18.60 -26.90 -6.29
N THR A 144 18.08 -26.32 -5.20
CA THR A 144 18.03 -26.99 -3.89
C THR A 144 17.11 -28.20 -3.95
N GLN A 145 15.89 -28.03 -4.48
CA GLN A 145 14.93 -29.12 -4.65
C GLN A 145 15.45 -30.22 -5.56
N LEU A 146 16.10 -29.87 -6.67
CA LEU A 146 16.68 -30.85 -7.59
C LEU A 146 17.80 -31.69 -6.94
N ARG A 147 18.62 -31.10 -6.06
CA ARG A 147 19.68 -31.82 -5.36
C ARG A 147 19.10 -32.83 -4.36
N ASP A 148 18.07 -32.44 -3.62
CA ASP A 148 17.39 -33.32 -2.66
C ASP A 148 16.67 -34.48 -3.38
N ASP A 149 16.03 -34.20 -4.52
CA ASP A 149 15.39 -35.21 -5.37
C ASP A 149 16.40 -36.19 -5.96
N ILE A 150 17.55 -35.71 -6.43
CA ILE A 150 18.64 -36.56 -6.95
C ILE A 150 19.13 -37.49 -5.86
N ALA A 151 19.44 -36.98 -4.66
CA ALA A 151 19.93 -37.80 -3.55
C ALA A 151 18.90 -38.88 -3.14
N ARG A 152 17.61 -38.54 -3.14
CA ARG A 152 16.53 -39.50 -2.86
C ARG A 152 16.46 -40.60 -3.93
N LEU A 153 16.46 -40.23 -5.20
CA LEU A 153 16.37 -41.17 -6.31
C LEU A 153 17.61 -42.04 -6.43
N GLU A 154 18.81 -41.50 -6.16
CA GLU A 154 20.05 -42.27 -6.08
C GLU A 154 19.96 -43.34 -4.99
N GLY A 155 19.41 -43.02 -3.81
CA GLY A 155 19.16 -44.00 -2.77
C GLY A 155 18.15 -45.09 -3.16
N GLU A 156 17.06 -44.74 -3.86
CA GLU A 156 16.11 -45.72 -4.40
C GLU A 156 16.75 -46.61 -5.46
N LEU A 157 17.58 -46.03 -6.33
CA LEU A 157 18.28 -46.73 -7.39
C LEU A 157 19.33 -47.70 -6.83
N ASP A 158 20.08 -47.31 -5.79
CA ASP A 158 21.05 -48.18 -5.12
C ASP A 158 20.38 -49.35 -4.40
N ASN A 159 19.22 -49.12 -3.76
CA ASN A 159 18.41 -50.19 -3.15
C ASN A 159 17.89 -51.17 -4.21
N LEU A 160 17.46 -50.67 -5.37
CA LEU A 160 17.02 -51.50 -6.48
C LEU A 160 18.20 -52.25 -7.10
N ALA A 161 19.37 -51.61 -7.23
CA ALA A 161 20.61 -52.22 -7.72
C ALA A 161 21.01 -53.46 -6.88
N ALA A 162 20.89 -53.37 -5.56
CA ALA A 162 21.21 -54.45 -4.64
C ALA A 162 20.29 -55.68 -4.77
N SER A 163 19.14 -55.56 -5.43
CA SER A 163 18.21 -56.66 -5.67
C SER A 163 18.50 -57.48 -6.93
N PHE A 164 19.43 -57.04 -7.79
CA PHE A 164 19.77 -57.74 -9.03
C PHE A 164 20.74 -58.92 -8.80
N PRO A 165 20.56 -60.04 -9.51
CA PRO A 165 21.44 -61.20 -9.40
C PRO A 165 22.82 -60.94 -10.01
N ALA A 166 23.86 -61.49 -9.39
CA ALA A 166 25.26 -61.36 -9.82
C ALA A 166 25.58 -62.06 -11.16
N GLN A 167 24.74 -62.99 -11.61
CA GLN A 167 24.86 -63.71 -12.89
C GLN A 167 23.50 -63.81 -13.59
N ALA A 168 23.46 -63.60 -14.91
CA ALA A 168 22.25 -63.68 -15.73
C ALA A 168 22.29 -64.95 -16.61
N ASN A 169 21.41 -65.92 -16.33
CA ASN A 169 21.16 -67.10 -17.17
C ASN A 169 19.76 -67.00 -17.81
N ASP A 170 19.48 -67.76 -18.87
CA ASP A 170 18.19 -67.71 -19.60
C ASP A 170 16.94 -68.01 -18.74
N GLN A 171 17.07 -68.84 -17.70
CA GLN A 171 16.02 -69.08 -16.69
C GLN A 171 15.83 -67.94 -15.70
N ALA A 172 16.78 -67.00 -15.61
CA ALA A 172 16.72 -65.84 -14.71
C ALA A 172 15.96 -64.64 -15.32
N LEU A 173 15.64 -64.66 -16.62
CA LEU A 173 14.87 -63.61 -17.32
C LEU A 173 13.36 -63.72 -17.04
N SER A 174 12.97 -63.68 -15.77
CA SER A 174 11.57 -63.68 -15.35
C SER A 174 10.89 -62.34 -15.69
N PRO A 175 9.55 -62.32 -15.91
CA PRO A 175 8.80 -61.08 -16.12
C PRO A 175 9.00 -60.03 -15.01
N SER A 176 9.19 -60.48 -13.76
CA SER A 176 9.46 -59.60 -12.62
C SER A 176 10.86 -58.96 -12.70
N LEU A 177 11.89 -59.69 -13.12
CA LEU A 177 13.23 -59.15 -13.32
C LEU A 177 13.25 -58.12 -14.47
N LEU A 178 12.56 -58.40 -15.58
CA LEU A 178 12.42 -57.47 -16.71
C LEU A 178 11.71 -56.18 -16.30
N THR A 179 10.66 -56.29 -15.47
CA THR A 179 9.94 -55.12 -14.92
C THR A 179 10.82 -54.31 -13.95
N GLN A 180 11.61 -54.96 -13.10
CA GLN A 180 12.56 -54.28 -12.23
C GLN A 180 13.70 -53.60 -13.00
N ALA A 181 14.23 -54.23 -14.05
CA ALA A 181 15.23 -53.64 -14.93
C ALA A 181 14.71 -52.41 -15.68
N ALA A 182 13.47 -52.47 -16.18
CA ALA A 182 12.81 -51.33 -16.81
C ALA A 182 12.60 -50.17 -15.81
N ARG A 183 12.20 -50.47 -14.56
CA ARG A 183 12.07 -49.49 -13.49
C ARG A 183 13.43 -48.88 -13.09
N TYR A 184 14.48 -49.69 -13.01
CA TYR A 184 15.84 -49.22 -12.76
C TYR A 184 16.27 -48.20 -13.81
N ARG A 185 16.07 -48.54 -15.08
CA ARG A 185 16.40 -47.66 -16.20
C ARG A 185 15.57 -46.38 -16.20
N LEU A 186 14.30 -46.46 -15.83
CA LEU A 186 13.44 -45.28 -15.68
C LEU A 186 14.01 -44.33 -14.61
N LEU A 187 14.32 -44.85 -13.41
CA LEU A 187 14.93 -44.08 -12.32
C LEU A 187 16.28 -43.45 -12.73
N ASP A 188 17.13 -44.20 -13.43
CA ASP A 188 18.41 -43.71 -13.95
C ASP A 188 18.22 -42.55 -14.94
N THR A 189 17.25 -42.67 -15.87
CA THR A 189 16.92 -41.58 -16.80
C THR A 189 16.29 -40.37 -16.11
N GLU A 190 15.54 -40.60 -15.03
CA GLU A 190 14.96 -39.57 -14.19
C GLU A 190 16.02 -38.77 -13.40
N ILE A 191 17.05 -39.45 -12.89
CA ILE A 191 18.23 -38.82 -12.28
C ILE A 191 18.99 -38.03 -13.35
N SER A 192 19.25 -38.65 -14.51
CA SER A 192 19.93 -38.00 -15.65
C SER A 192 19.21 -36.72 -16.12
N LEU A 193 17.87 -36.72 -16.12
CA LEU A 193 17.08 -35.53 -16.44
C LEU A 193 17.29 -34.43 -15.39
N ARG A 194 17.21 -34.76 -14.10
CA ARG A 194 17.40 -33.78 -13.00
C ARG A 194 18.82 -33.23 -12.96
N GLN A 195 19.83 -34.07 -13.19
CA GLN A 195 21.22 -33.66 -13.35
C GLN A 195 21.39 -32.75 -14.57
N THR A 196 20.78 -33.09 -15.72
CA THR A 196 20.79 -32.21 -16.91
C THR A 196 20.11 -30.87 -16.62
N LYS A 197 19.01 -30.84 -15.85
CA LYS A 197 18.36 -29.60 -15.42
C LYS A 197 19.29 -28.74 -14.55
N LEU A 198 20.07 -29.33 -13.65
CA LEU A 198 21.09 -28.63 -12.86
C LEU A 198 22.24 -28.11 -13.72
N GLN A 199 22.76 -28.92 -14.64
CA GLN A 199 23.86 -28.52 -15.53
C GLN A 199 23.46 -27.39 -16.48
N THR A 200 22.24 -27.42 -17.02
CA THR A 200 21.70 -26.41 -17.94
C THR A 200 21.10 -25.18 -17.22
N HIS A 201 20.97 -25.24 -15.90
CA HIS A 201 20.40 -24.18 -15.06
C HIS A 201 21.02 -22.79 -15.31
N PRO A 202 22.35 -22.59 -15.24
CA PRO A 202 22.94 -21.26 -15.42
C PRO A 202 22.65 -20.67 -16.81
N MET A 203 22.63 -21.48 -17.87
CA MET A 203 22.32 -21.02 -19.23
C MET A 203 20.84 -20.61 -19.36
N ARG A 204 19.93 -21.39 -18.77
CA ARG A 204 18.49 -21.08 -18.76
C ARG A 204 18.21 -19.82 -17.95
N LEU A 205 18.87 -19.65 -16.81
CA LEU A 205 18.76 -18.46 -15.98
C LEU A 205 19.31 -17.22 -16.71
N ALA A 206 20.45 -17.35 -17.38
CA ALA A 206 21.02 -16.27 -18.20
C ALA A 206 20.12 -15.88 -19.37
N LEU A 207 19.47 -16.86 -20.03
CA LEU A 207 18.52 -16.61 -21.12
C LEU A 207 17.29 -15.84 -20.64
N LEU A 208 16.61 -16.31 -19.58
CA LEU A 208 15.45 -15.61 -19.03
C LEU A 208 15.82 -14.22 -18.46
N ALA A 209 17.01 -14.08 -17.87
CA ALA A 209 17.51 -12.79 -17.44
C ALA A 209 17.73 -11.83 -18.61
N ALA A 210 18.23 -12.31 -19.75
CA ALA A 210 18.39 -11.51 -20.96
C ALA A 210 17.04 -11.10 -21.56
N GLU A 211 16.05 -12.01 -21.59
CA GLU A 211 14.67 -11.69 -22.01
C GLU A 211 14.03 -10.65 -21.10
N ARG A 212 14.23 -10.76 -19.78
CA ARG A 212 13.76 -9.77 -18.80
C ARG A 212 14.38 -8.41 -19.05
N ASP A 213 15.69 -8.36 -19.28
CA ASP A 213 16.40 -7.10 -19.51
C ASP A 213 15.94 -6.45 -20.82
N GLN A 214 15.63 -7.24 -21.85
CA GLN A 214 15.02 -6.73 -23.09
C GLN A 214 13.62 -6.15 -22.85
N LEU A 215 12.74 -6.87 -22.14
CA LEU A 215 11.40 -6.38 -21.82
C LEU A 215 11.44 -5.12 -20.94
N ARG A 216 12.36 -5.05 -19.97
CA ARG A 216 12.61 -3.84 -19.18
C ARG A 216 13.08 -2.68 -20.05
N GLY A 217 13.92 -2.95 -21.04
CA GLY A 217 14.33 -1.96 -22.03
C GLY A 217 13.13 -1.42 -22.82
N LEU A 218 12.29 -2.33 -23.34
CA LEU A 218 11.07 -1.97 -24.07
C LEU A 218 10.09 -1.17 -23.19
N GLN A 219 9.88 -1.59 -21.95
CA GLN A 219 9.06 -0.89 -20.96
C GLN A 219 9.54 0.55 -20.76
N ARG A 220 10.84 0.77 -20.54
CA ARG A 220 11.41 2.12 -20.38
C ARG A 220 11.18 3.00 -21.61
N THR A 221 11.37 2.44 -22.81
CA THR A 221 11.13 3.16 -24.07
C THR A 221 9.66 3.52 -24.25
N LEU A 222 8.74 2.60 -23.94
CA LEU A 222 7.31 2.84 -23.99
C LEU A 222 6.87 3.87 -22.93
N GLN A 223 7.41 3.79 -21.72
CA GLN A 223 7.16 4.76 -20.65
C GLN A 223 7.59 6.16 -21.06
N ALA A 224 8.82 6.32 -21.55
CA ALA A 224 9.32 7.61 -22.03
C ALA A 224 8.45 8.17 -23.17
N ARG A 225 7.94 7.29 -24.04
CA ARG A 225 7.01 7.69 -25.11
C ARG A 225 5.68 8.19 -24.56
N VAL A 226 5.13 7.51 -23.55
CA VAL A 226 3.89 7.93 -22.87
C VAL A 226 4.09 9.30 -22.22
N ASP A 227 5.19 9.50 -21.48
CA ASP A 227 5.49 10.77 -20.80
C ASP A 227 5.60 11.94 -21.81
N VAL A 228 6.31 11.73 -22.92
CA VAL A 228 6.44 12.73 -24.00
C VAL A 228 5.09 13.03 -24.66
N LEU A 229 4.25 12.01 -24.88
CA LEU A 229 2.92 12.19 -25.47
C LEU A 229 2.00 12.98 -24.54
N ILE A 230 1.99 12.67 -23.23
CA ILE A 230 1.22 13.43 -22.23
C ILE A 230 1.65 14.90 -22.24
N GLN A 231 2.96 15.17 -22.18
CA GLN A 231 3.47 16.53 -22.16
C GLN A 231 3.11 17.32 -23.44
N ARG A 232 3.27 16.69 -24.62
CA ARG A 232 2.92 17.33 -25.90
C ARG A 232 1.42 17.57 -26.04
N LEU A 233 0.60 16.61 -25.59
CA LEU A 233 -0.84 16.72 -25.62
C LEU A 233 -1.33 17.84 -24.71
N GLY A 234 -0.80 17.93 -23.48
CA GLY A 234 -1.08 19.03 -22.55
C GLY A 234 -0.72 20.39 -23.16
N ARG A 235 0.47 20.52 -23.75
CA ARG A 235 0.90 21.75 -24.44
C ARG A 235 0.01 22.10 -25.63
N SER A 236 -0.36 21.12 -26.45
CA SER A 236 -1.21 21.32 -27.63
C SER A 236 -2.61 21.79 -27.24
N ARG A 237 -3.21 21.20 -26.19
CA ARG A 237 -4.51 21.62 -25.66
C ARG A 237 -4.47 23.04 -25.09
N LEU A 238 -3.42 23.38 -24.34
CA LEU A 238 -3.24 24.74 -23.81
C LEU A 238 -3.10 25.76 -24.94
N LEU A 239 -2.28 25.49 -25.95
CA LEU A 239 -2.14 26.38 -27.11
C LEU A 239 -3.46 26.57 -27.86
N SER A 240 -4.24 25.50 -28.04
CA SER A 240 -5.57 25.58 -28.66
C SER A 240 -6.55 26.42 -27.83
N ALA A 241 -6.50 26.30 -26.49
CA ALA A 241 -7.34 27.10 -25.60
C ALA A 241 -6.90 28.57 -25.56
N ASP A 242 -5.60 28.84 -25.54
CA ASP A 242 -5.05 30.21 -25.59
C ASP A 242 -5.42 30.89 -26.91
N GLN A 243 -5.38 30.17 -28.04
CA GLN A 243 -5.86 30.70 -29.33
C GLN A 243 -7.33 31.07 -29.29
N ALA A 244 -8.19 30.20 -28.74
CA ALA A 244 -9.60 30.46 -28.56
C ALA A 244 -9.87 31.70 -27.67
N THR A 245 -9.12 31.86 -26.57
CA THR A 245 -9.21 33.06 -25.72
C THR A 245 -8.74 34.34 -26.42
N ALA A 246 -7.71 34.27 -27.26
CA ALA A 246 -7.22 35.42 -28.00
C ALA A 246 -8.22 35.87 -29.08
N GLU A 247 -8.92 34.92 -29.72
CA GLU A 247 -9.99 35.20 -30.67
C GLU A 247 -11.20 35.87 -29.99
N THR A 248 -11.60 35.40 -28.81
CA THR A 248 -12.71 36.02 -28.05
C THR A 248 -12.36 37.40 -27.49
N LEU A 249 -11.13 37.62 -27.02
CA LEU A 249 -10.67 38.95 -26.59
C LEU A 249 -10.67 39.97 -27.74
N ARG A 250 -10.21 39.56 -28.93
CA ARG A 250 -10.31 40.42 -30.12
C ARG A 250 -11.76 40.73 -30.49
N ALA A 251 -12.66 39.77 -30.34
CA ALA A 251 -14.09 39.98 -30.55
C ALA A 251 -14.68 40.98 -29.54
N ILE A 252 -14.27 40.93 -28.27
CA ILE A 252 -14.66 41.91 -27.23
C ILE A 252 -14.15 43.30 -27.57
N GLU A 253 -12.86 43.45 -27.91
CA GLU A 253 -12.27 44.76 -28.26
C GLU A 253 -12.97 45.40 -29.46
N GLN A 254 -13.37 44.58 -30.45
CA GLN A 254 -14.15 45.04 -31.59
C GLN A 254 -15.60 45.41 -31.22
N ALA A 255 -16.15 44.81 -30.16
CA ALA A 255 -17.51 44.99 -29.67
C ALA A 255 -17.67 46.14 -28.65
N ASP A 256 -16.59 46.66 -28.07
CA ASP A 256 -16.63 47.57 -26.90
C ASP A 256 -17.32 48.92 -27.20
N SER A 257 -17.38 49.32 -28.47
CA SER A 257 -18.12 50.49 -28.97
C SER A 257 -19.45 50.14 -29.67
N ARG A 258 -19.95 48.90 -29.55
CA ARG A 258 -21.12 48.36 -30.29
C ARG A 258 -22.33 48.08 -29.37
N HIS A 259 -23.42 47.59 -29.97
CA HIS A 259 -24.71 47.30 -29.32
C HIS A 259 -24.56 46.41 -28.07
N PRO A 260 -25.35 46.60 -26.98
CA PRO A 260 -25.28 45.80 -25.76
C PRO A 260 -25.35 44.28 -25.99
N MET A 261 -26.23 43.81 -26.88
CA MET A 261 -26.32 42.40 -27.29
C MET A 261 -24.98 41.78 -27.73
N ILE A 262 -24.22 42.48 -28.57
CA ILE A 262 -22.93 41.99 -29.09
C ILE A 262 -21.89 41.91 -27.96
N ARG A 263 -21.89 42.89 -27.05
CA ARG A 263 -21.03 42.87 -25.86
C ARG A 263 -21.34 41.70 -24.94
N ASN A 264 -22.62 41.39 -24.73
CA ASN A 264 -23.05 40.25 -23.93
C ASN A 264 -22.61 38.92 -24.56
N LEU A 265 -22.84 38.73 -25.87
CA LEU A 265 -22.40 37.52 -26.59
C LEU A 265 -20.88 37.34 -26.57
N ALA A 266 -20.13 38.43 -26.77
CA ALA A 266 -18.67 38.40 -26.71
C ALA A 266 -18.17 38.02 -25.30
N ALA A 267 -18.82 38.55 -24.24
CA ALA A 267 -18.50 38.19 -22.86
C ALA A 267 -18.84 36.72 -22.52
N GLU A 268 -19.97 36.19 -23.02
CA GLU A 268 -20.31 34.77 -22.88
C GLU A 268 -19.27 33.86 -23.55
N ASN A 269 -18.80 34.22 -24.75
CA ASN A 269 -17.77 33.48 -25.46
C ASN A 269 -16.43 33.51 -24.73
N ALA A 270 -16.04 34.65 -24.16
CA ALA A 270 -14.85 34.73 -23.32
C ALA A 270 -14.94 33.81 -22.10
N ALA A 271 -16.08 33.77 -21.42
CA ALA A 271 -16.29 32.86 -20.29
C ALA A 271 -16.18 31.38 -20.70
N LEU A 272 -16.67 31.00 -21.90
CA LEU A 272 -16.52 29.64 -22.43
C LEU A 272 -15.06 29.32 -22.81
N ALA A 273 -14.32 30.28 -23.34
CA ALA A 273 -12.89 30.12 -23.65
C ALA A 273 -12.03 29.98 -22.37
N ASP A 274 -12.36 30.72 -21.32
CA ASP A 274 -11.75 30.58 -19.99
C ASP A 274 -12.04 29.19 -19.40
N GLU A 275 -13.29 28.72 -19.50
CA GLU A 275 -13.69 27.37 -19.09
C GLU A 275 -12.92 26.29 -19.87
N LEU A 276 -12.71 26.47 -21.17
CA LEU A 276 -11.92 25.56 -22.01
C LEU A 276 -10.45 25.51 -21.56
N THR A 277 -9.88 26.66 -21.19
CA THR A 277 -8.51 26.75 -20.66
C THR A 277 -8.38 26.05 -19.31
N ALA A 278 -9.35 26.24 -18.41
CA ALA A 278 -9.40 25.53 -17.13
C ALA A 278 -9.52 24.01 -17.33
N LEU A 279 -10.36 23.58 -18.27
CA LEU A 279 -10.56 22.19 -18.62
C LEU A 279 -9.30 21.54 -19.23
N ALA A 280 -8.57 22.27 -20.08
CA ALA A 280 -7.29 21.83 -20.63
C ALA A 280 -6.23 21.58 -19.54
N ARG A 281 -6.17 22.44 -18.51
CA ARG A 281 -5.29 22.27 -17.34
C ARG A 281 -5.69 21.05 -16.50
N ALA A 282 -6.99 20.91 -16.20
CA ALA A 282 -7.50 19.78 -15.45
C ALA A 282 -7.23 18.44 -16.16
N LEU A 283 -7.35 18.40 -17.49
CA LEU A 283 -7.02 17.22 -18.29
C LEU A 283 -5.54 16.82 -18.20
N ASP A 284 -4.62 17.78 -18.23
CA ASP A 284 -3.18 17.53 -18.08
C ASP A 284 -2.85 17.02 -16.67
N GLU A 285 -3.44 17.61 -15.63
CA GLU A 285 -3.28 17.17 -14.25
C GLU A 285 -3.77 15.73 -14.04
N VAL A 286 -5.02 15.43 -14.44
CA VAL A 286 -5.61 14.08 -14.31
C VAL A 286 -4.82 13.04 -15.11
N SER A 287 -4.29 13.42 -16.29
CA SER A 287 -3.48 12.51 -17.11
C SER A 287 -2.16 12.15 -16.41
N ARG A 288 -1.49 13.13 -15.78
CA ARG A 288 -0.25 12.89 -15.01
C ARG A 288 -0.52 12.08 -13.75
N ASP A 289 -1.61 12.37 -13.05
CA ASP A 289 -2.00 11.62 -11.85
C ASP A 289 -2.33 10.17 -12.16
N ASN A 290 -3.01 9.92 -13.29
CA ASN A 290 -3.28 8.55 -13.74
C ASN A 290 -1.97 7.81 -14.05
N GLU A 291 -1.04 8.45 -14.74
CA GLU A 291 0.25 7.84 -15.06
C GLU A 291 1.08 7.54 -13.81
N ASN A 292 1.11 8.47 -12.85
CA ASN A 292 1.77 8.24 -11.56
C ASN A 292 1.12 7.09 -10.77
N THR A 293 -0.21 7.02 -10.78
CA THR A 293 -0.96 5.93 -10.11
C THR A 293 -0.68 4.58 -10.77
N LEU A 294 -0.62 4.52 -12.10
CA LEU A 294 -0.29 3.30 -12.84
C LEU A 294 1.14 2.81 -12.53
N ARG A 295 2.11 3.71 -12.42
CA ARG A 295 3.48 3.36 -12.01
C ARG A 295 3.52 2.79 -10.58
N GLN A 296 2.82 3.42 -9.64
CA GLN A 296 2.72 2.91 -8.26
C GLN A 296 2.01 1.55 -8.19
N LEU A 297 0.96 1.36 -8.98
CA LEU A 297 0.25 0.10 -9.10
C LEU A 297 1.19 -1.02 -9.55
N GLU A 298 2.00 -0.76 -10.58
CA GLU A 298 2.98 -1.73 -11.08
C GLU A 298 4.03 -2.08 -10.00
N ASP A 299 4.58 -1.08 -9.32
CA ASP A 299 5.59 -1.31 -8.28
C ASP A 299 5.04 -2.22 -7.17
N VAL A 300 3.81 -1.95 -6.70
CA VAL A 300 3.17 -2.73 -5.65
C VAL A 300 2.80 -4.13 -6.14
N GLU A 301 2.31 -4.29 -7.36
CA GLU A 301 1.96 -5.60 -7.92
C GLU A 301 3.19 -6.50 -8.09
N THR A 302 4.30 -5.93 -8.58
CA THR A 302 5.59 -6.65 -8.71
C THR A 302 6.09 -7.10 -7.34
N LEU A 303 6.07 -6.22 -6.34
CA LEU A 303 6.47 -6.55 -4.97
C LEU A 303 5.58 -7.64 -4.36
N TYR A 304 4.26 -7.54 -4.56
CA TYR A 304 3.29 -8.52 -4.08
C TYR A 304 3.56 -9.92 -4.63
N ARG A 305 3.68 -10.07 -5.95
CA ARG A 305 3.95 -11.37 -6.60
C ARG A 305 5.29 -11.95 -6.22
N SER A 306 6.31 -11.10 -6.11
CA SER A 306 7.64 -11.50 -5.66
C SER A 306 7.59 -12.04 -4.22
N ALA A 307 6.93 -11.32 -3.31
CA ALA A 307 6.75 -11.74 -1.93
C ALA A 307 5.96 -13.05 -1.82
N GLN A 308 4.86 -13.19 -2.57
CA GLN A 308 4.04 -14.41 -2.60
C GLN A 308 4.88 -15.62 -3.02
N THR A 309 5.62 -15.51 -4.12
CA THR A 309 6.45 -16.60 -4.65
C THR A 309 7.59 -16.96 -3.69
N GLN A 310 8.20 -15.96 -3.04
CA GLN A 310 9.27 -16.18 -2.07
C GLN A 310 8.77 -16.90 -0.80
N ILE A 311 7.57 -16.54 -0.32
CA ILE A 311 6.93 -17.18 0.84
C ILE A 311 6.55 -18.63 0.53
N GLU A 312 5.93 -18.89 -0.64
CA GLU A 312 5.50 -20.24 -1.05
C GLU A 312 6.66 -21.24 -1.19
N ILE A 313 7.83 -20.80 -1.67
CA ILE A 313 8.94 -21.70 -2.02
C ILE A 313 9.97 -21.86 -0.88
N ALA A 314 10.37 -20.77 -0.22
CA ALA A 314 11.51 -20.79 0.71
C ALA A 314 11.11 -21.11 2.16
N GLY A 315 9.83 -20.96 2.51
CA GLY A 315 9.45 -20.72 3.89
C GLY A 315 10.01 -19.38 4.40
N VAL A 316 9.49 -18.92 5.53
CA VAL A 316 9.71 -17.55 6.04
C VAL A 316 11.09 -17.44 6.74
N GLY A 317 12.18 -17.46 5.96
CA GLY A 317 13.56 -17.34 6.46
C GLY A 317 13.94 -15.92 6.96
N GLN A 318 14.89 -15.81 7.91
CA GLN A 318 15.20 -14.54 8.61
C GLN A 318 15.61 -13.36 7.69
N THR A 319 16.31 -13.61 6.58
CA THR A 319 16.75 -12.57 5.62
C THR A 319 15.60 -12.05 4.75
N LEU A 320 14.71 -12.93 4.30
CA LEU A 320 13.49 -12.58 3.58
C LEU A 320 12.59 -11.67 4.44
N ASN A 321 12.51 -11.94 5.73
CA ASN A 321 11.64 -11.22 6.66
C ASN A 321 11.99 -9.75 6.84
N ARG A 322 13.29 -9.43 6.86
CA ARG A 322 13.74 -8.03 6.93
C ARG A 322 13.32 -7.24 5.69
N VAL A 323 13.45 -7.86 4.52
CA VAL A 323 13.04 -7.26 3.25
C VAL A 323 11.52 -7.05 3.22
N LEU A 324 10.74 -8.03 3.67
CA LEU A 324 9.27 -7.93 3.77
C LEU A 324 8.83 -6.81 4.75
N HIS A 325 9.51 -6.65 5.89
CA HIS A 325 9.25 -5.54 6.83
C HIS A 325 9.57 -4.17 6.24
N GLU A 326 10.67 -4.06 5.49
CA GLU A 326 11.05 -2.82 4.82
C GLU A 326 10.07 -2.46 3.69
N GLN A 327 9.61 -3.47 2.94
CA GLN A 327 8.56 -3.31 1.94
C GLN A 327 7.23 -2.86 2.58
N ARG A 328 6.85 -3.42 3.73
CA ARG A 328 5.68 -2.98 4.50
C ARG A 328 5.70 -1.49 4.85
N LYS A 329 6.86 -0.98 5.27
CA LYS A 329 7.02 0.45 5.62
C LYS A 329 6.97 1.39 4.41
N ARG A 330 7.19 0.87 3.19
CA ARG A 330 7.20 1.62 1.93
C ARG A 330 5.86 1.57 1.19
N LEU A 331 4.91 0.74 1.63
CA LEU A 331 3.58 0.67 1.06
C LEU A 331 2.87 2.04 1.16
N PRO A 332 2.17 2.50 0.10
CA PRO A 332 1.44 3.75 0.13
C PRO A 332 0.32 3.76 1.19
N ASP A 333 -0.04 4.93 1.69
CA ASP A 333 -1.17 5.07 2.62
C ASP A 333 -2.51 4.81 1.91
N LEU A 334 -3.06 3.61 2.12
CA LEU A 334 -4.32 3.18 1.53
C LEU A 334 -5.53 4.02 1.98
N GLN A 335 -5.47 4.68 3.15
CA GLN A 335 -6.59 5.49 3.65
C GLN A 335 -6.75 6.79 2.84
N ALA A 336 -5.64 7.44 2.47
CA ALA A 336 -5.65 8.64 1.64
C ALA A 336 -6.34 8.39 0.29
N TYR A 337 -6.00 7.29 -0.40
CA TYR A 337 -6.61 6.92 -1.68
C TYR A 337 -8.12 6.62 -1.58
N ARG A 338 -8.58 6.02 -0.46
CA ARG A 338 -10.02 5.78 -0.24
C ARG A 338 -10.81 7.08 -0.09
N GLN A 339 -10.25 8.09 0.57
CA GLN A 339 -10.88 9.40 0.69
C GLN A 339 -10.90 10.13 -0.67
N GLN A 340 -9.81 10.04 -1.43
CA GLN A 340 -9.74 10.58 -2.79
C GLN A 340 -10.76 9.95 -3.74
N ALA A 341 -11.01 8.64 -3.65
CA ALA A 341 -12.00 7.95 -4.49
C ALA A 341 -13.43 8.48 -4.31
N ARG A 342 -13.82 8.86 -3.07
CA ARG A 342 -15.13 9.48 -2.80
C ARG A 342 -15.22 10.85 -3.45
N THR A 343 -14.21 11.69 -3.25
CA THR A 343 -14.12 13.02 -3.85
C THR A 343 -14.17 12.95 -5.38
N ARG A 344 -13.49 11.97 -5.99
CA ARG A 344 -13.48 11.79 -7.44
C ARG A 344 -14.82 11.32 -8.01
N SER A 345 -15.54 10.46 -7.29
CA SER A 345 -16.89 10.04 -7.70
C SER A 345 -17.84 11.25 -7.79
N GLU A 346 -17.72 12.19 -6.85
CA GLU A 346 -18.45 13.45 -6.87
C GLU A 346 -18.01 14.35 -8.04
N GLN A 347 -16.69 14.50 -8.26
CA GLN A 347 -16.16 15.25 -9.40
C GLN A 347 -16.65 14.70 -10.74
N ILE A 348 -16.69 13.38 -10.92
CA ILE A 348 -17.24 12.75 -12.13
C ILE A 348 -18.72 13.11 -12.32
N ALA A 349 -19.53 13.06 -11.25
CA ALA A 349 -20.94 13.41 -11.31
C ALA A 349 -21.16 14.89 -11.69
N GLN A 350 -20.40 15.80 -11.07
CA GLN A 350 -20.43 17.23 -11.39
C GLN A 350 -19.99 17.50 -12.84
N THR A 351 -18.93 16.82 -13.30
CA THR A 351 -18.42 16.93 -14.68
C THR A 351 -19.44 16.45 -15.69
N ARG A 352 -20.14 15.34 -15.42
CA ARG A 352 -21.25 14.83 -16.26
C ARG A 352 -22.43 15.79 -16.32
N LEU A 353 -22.79 16.40 -15.19
CA LEU A 353 -23.85 17.41 -15.16
C LEU A 353 -23.46 18.63 -16.02
N ARG A 354 -22.23 19.12 -15.90
CA ARG A 354 -21.75 20.24 -16.72
C ARG A 354 -21.69 19.86 -18.20
N GLN A 355 -21.24 18.66 -18.52
CA GLN A 355 -21.26 18.13 -19.90
C GLN A 355 -22.68 18.13 -20.49
N PHE A 356 -23.69 17.71 -19.72
CA PHE A 356 -25.09 17.76 -20.15
C PHE A 356 -25.57 19.20 -20.43
N GLN A 357 -25.21 20.16 -19.56
CA GLN A 357 -25.54 21.58 -19.75
C GLN A 357 -24.88 22.16 -21.01
N ILE A 358 -23.63 21.82 -21.28
CA ILE A 358 -22.91 22.26 -22.50
C ILE A 358 -23.59 21.68 -23.74
N ASP A 359 -23.97 20.40 -23.71
CA ASP A 359 -24.68 19.76 -24.82
C ASP A 359 -26.07 20.37 -25.05
N GLU A 360 -26.76 20.79 -23.98
CA GLU A 360 -28.04 21.50 -24.08
C GLU A 360 -27.90 22.87 -24.73
N LYS A 361 -26.93 23.67 -24.30
CA LYS A 361 -26.59 24.95 -24.95
C LYS A 361 -26.23 24.77 -26.42
N ARG A 362 -25.44 23.74 -26.75
CA ARG A 362 -25.09 23.42 -28.13
C ARG A 362 -26.32 23.07 -28.98
N ARG A 363 -27.30 22.35 -28.42
CA ARG A 363 -28.56 22.04 -29.11
C ARG A 363 -29.42 23.29 -29.36
N GLN A 364 -29.44 24.23 -28.42
CA GLN A 364 -30.16 25.51 -28.57
C GLN A 364 -29.56 26.37 -29.70
N LEU A 365 -28.27 26.22 -29.98
CA LEU A 365 -27.52 26.90 -31.05
C LEU A 365 -27.41 26.07 -32.33
N ALA A 366 -28.33 25.14 -32.57
CA ALA A 366 -28.34 24.35 -33.80
C ALA A 366 -28.50 25.24 -35.04
N ASP A 367 -29.42 26.22 -34.98
CA ASP A 367 -29.64 27.28 -35.95
C ASP A 367 -29.25 28.65 -35.33
N THR A 368 -28.06 29.13 -35.68
CA THR A 368 -27.48 30.36 -35.13
C THR A 368 -28.19 31.61 -35.64
N ALA A 369 -28.78 31.58 -36.85
CA ALA A 369 -29.59 32.66 -37.39
C ALA A 369 -30.92 32.81 -36.64
N GLN A 370 -31.58 31.70 -36.32
CA GLN A 370 -32.78 31.72 -35.50
C GLN A 370 -32.48 32.17 -34.06
N ALA A 371 -31.37 31.71 -33.47
CA ALA A 371 -30.94 32.11 -32.13
C ALA A 371 -30.59 33.60 -32.04
N ALA A 372 -29.93 34.18 -33.06
CA ALA A 372 -29.65 35.61 -33.15
C ALA A 372 -30.93 36.44 -33.14
N ARG A 373 -31.94 36.04 -33.92
CA ARG A 373 -33.25 36.71 -33.97
C ARG A 373 -34.01 36.61 -32.64
N ALA A 374 -33.99 35.44 -32.00
CA ALA A 374 -34.62 35.25 -30.69
C ALA A 374 -33.98 36.12 -29.61
N ARG A 375 -32.64 36.25 -29.62
CA ARG A 375 -31.93 37.12 -28.67
C ARG A 375 -32.17 38.60 -28.89
N LEU A 376 -32.29 39.04 -30.14
CA LEU A 376 -32.68 40.41 -30.44
C LEU A 376 -34.09 40.74 -29.92
N GLN A 377 -35.03 39.79 -30.04
CA GLN A 377 -36.40 39.94 -29.53
C GLN A 377 -36.49 39.98 -28.00
N ASP A 378 -35.63 39.21 -27.30
CA ASP A 378 -35.57 39.18 -25.84
C ASP A 378 -34.94 40.43 -25.22
N GLU A 379 -33.88 40.97 -25.82
CA GLU A 379 -33.17 42.13 -25.27
C GLU A 379 -33.84 43.47 -25.59
N ASP A 380 -34.51 43.61 -26.75
CA ASP A 380 -35.12 44.89 -27.10
C ASP A 380 -36.44 44.77 -27.91
N PRO A 381 -37.59 44.55 -27.24
CA PRO A 381 -38.89 44.37 -27.88
C PRO A 381 -39.44 45.62 -28.60
N GLN A 382 -38.84 46.80 -28.41
CA GLN A 382 -39.34 48.10 -28.90
C GLN A 382 -38.39 48.82 -29.88
N LEU A 383 -37.34 48.14 -30.34
CA LEU A 383 -36.27 48.76 -31.13
C LEU A 383 -36.74 49.14 -32.55
N GLN A 384 -36.84 50.44 -32.85
CA GLN A 384 -37.07 50.99 -34.19
C GLN A 384 -35.72 51.24 -34.90
N LEU A 385 -35.04 50.17 -35.36
CA LEU A 385 -33.87 50.29 -36.22
C LEU A 385 -34.26 50.30 -37.71
N ASP A 386 -33.48 50.99 -38.53
CA ASP A 386 -33.54 50.86 -40.00
C ASP A 386 -33.22 49.42 -40.42
N THR A 387 -33.92 48.86 -41.42
CA THR A 387 -33.76 47.46 -41.87
C THR A 387 -32.30 47.06 -42.13
N ARG A 388 -31.49 47.98 -42.69
CA ARG A 388 -30.06 47.74 -42.97
C ARG A 388 -29.17 47.68 -41.72
N GLN A 389 -29.56 48.32 -40.63
CA GLN A 389 -28.82 48.29 -39.36
C GLN A 389 -29.12 46.99 -38.61
N THR A 390 -30.38 46.55 -38.64
CA THR A 390 -30.82 45.25 -38.10
C THR A 390 -30.12 44.08 -38.79
N ASP A 391 -30.03 44.09 -40.12
CA ASP A 391 -29.36 43.02 -40.87
C ASP A 391 -27.86 42.90 -40.53
N ARG A 392 -27.17 44.04 -40.33
CA ARG A 392 -25.75 44.04 -39.92
C ARG A 392 -25.55 43.52 -38.50
N LEU A 393 -26.44 43.90 -37.57
CA LEU A 393 -26.41 43.44 -36.19
C LEU A 393 -26.65 41.93 -36.10
N LEU A 394 -27.61 41.41 -36.87
CA LEU A 394 -27.91 39.97 -36.93
C LEU A 394 -26.74 39.18 -37.53
N ALA A 395 -26.13 39.64 -38.62
CA ALA A 395 -24.96 38.98 -39.21
C ALA A 395 -23.75 38.93 -38.25
N GLU A 396 -23.55 39.97 -37.45
CA GLU A 396 -22.50 40.01 -36.44
C GLU A 396 -22.80 39.09 -35.24
N ALA A 397 -24.05 39.07 -34.78
CA ALA A 397 -24.51 38.15 -33.76
C ALA A 397 -24.39 36.68 -34.22
N GLU A 398 -24.75 36.38 -35.47
CA GLU A 398 -24.58 35.05 -36.08
C GLU A 398 -23.13 34.59 -36.03
N LEU A 399 -22.17 35.46 -36.37
CA LEU A 399 -20.74 35.14 -36.31
C LEU A 399 -20.29 34.82 -34.87
N LEU A 400 -20.72 35.60 -33.88
CA LEU A 400 -20.42 35.31 -32.47
C LEU A 400 -21.07 34.03 -31.98
N LEU A 401 -22.29 33.71 -32.42
CA LEU A 401 -23.00 32.48 -32.06
C LEU A 401 -22.39 31.25 -32.76
N ASP A 402 -21.87 31.38 -33.97
CA ASP A 402 -21.09 30.33 -34.64
C ASP A 402 -19.78 30.05 -33.87
N SER A 403 -19.06 31.11 -33.46
CA SER A 403 -17.90 30.97 -32.57
C SER A 403 -18.27 30.32 -31.23
N GLN A 404 -19.42 30.68 -30.65
CA GLN A 404 -19.96 30.08 -29.43
C GLN A 404 -20.20 28.57 -29.62
N LYS A 405 -20.80 28.18 -30.75
CA LYS A 405 -21.08 26.80 -31.10
C LYS A 405 -19.81 25.96 -31.23
N ASP A 406 -18.77 26.51 -31.86
CA ASP A 406 -17.46 25.86 -31.98
C ASP A 406 -16.79 25.67 -30.60
N LEU A 407 -16.84 26.69 -29.72
CA LEU A 407 -16.35 26.59 -28.34
C LEU A 407 -17.10 25.52 -27.56
N LEU A 408 -18.43 25.47 -27.66
CA LEU A 408 -19.26 24.46 -27.02
C LEU A 408 -18.98 23.05 -27.53
N GLU A 409 -18.67 22.89 -28.83
CA GLU A 409 -18.26 21.60 -29.37
C GLU A 409 -16.90 21.15 -28.82
N GLN A 410 -15.92 22.05 -28.74
CA GLN A 410 -14.62 21.77 -28.14
C GLN A 410 -14.74 21.44 -26.64
N LEU A 411 -15.58 22.16 -25.90
CA LEU A 411 -15.89 21.89 -24.50
C LEU A 411 -16.55 20.53 -24.33
N SER A 412 -17.57 20.21 -25.13
CA SER A 412 -18.27 18.92 -25.08
C SER A 412 -17.31 17.74 -25.28
N ARG A 413 -16.44 17.80 -26.30
CA ARG A 413 -15.40 16.78 -26.54
C ARG A 413 -14.41 16.70 -25.37
N SER A 414 -13.92 17.84 -24.88
CA SER A 414 -12.96 17.89 -23.78
C SER A 414 -13.53 17.36 -22.46
N TYR A 415 -14.82 17.61 -22.19
CA TYR A 415 -15.53 17.07 -21.02
C TYR A 415 -15.68 15.55 -21.10
N LEU A 416 -16.04 15.00 -22.26
CA LEU A 416 -16.10 13.54 -22.47
C LEU A 416 -14.73 12.89 -22.22
N THR A 417 -13.66 13.50 -22.74
CA THR A 417 -12.28 13.04 -22.48
C THR A 417 -11.92 13.14 -21.00
N LEU A 418 -12.32 14.21 -20.30
CA LEU A 418 -12.05 14.36 -18.86
C LEU A 418 -12.78 13.29 -18.04
N ILE A 419 -14.03 12.99 -18.37
CA ILE A 419 -14.82 11.95 -17.71
C ILE A 419 -14.15 10.57 -17.88
N ASP A 420 -13.67 10.25 -19.08
CA ASP A 420 -12.93 9.01 -19.35
C ASP A 420 -11.64 8.94 -18.53
N ARG A 421 -10.82 10.01 -18.53
CA ARG A 421 -9.56 10.04 -17.76
C ARG A 421 -9.77 9.98 -16.25
N LEU A 422 -10.78 10.67 -15.72
CA LEU A 422 -11.17 10.57 -14.31
C LEU A 422 -11.63 9.15 -13.95
N SER A 423 -12.37 8.48 -14.85
CA SER A 423 -12.83 7.11 -14.66
C SER A 423 -11.66 6.11 -14.68
N GLN A 424 -10.70 6.28 -15.59
CA GLN A 424 -9.47 5.48 -15.63
C GLN A 424 -8.65 5.65 -14.35
N LEU A 425 -8.49 6.88 -13.88
CA LEU A 425 -7.80 7.18 -12.62
C LEU A 425 -8.52 6.59 -11.41
N ASP A 426 -9.85 6.62 -11.36
CA ASP A 426 -10.63 5.94 -10.31
C ASP A 426 -10.42 4.43 -10.32
N LEU A 427 -10.44 3.80 -11.50
CA LEU A 427 -10.18 2.36 -11.64
C LEU A 427 -8.75 1.98 -11.24
N SER A 428 -7.73 2.74 -11.65
CA SER A 428 -6.33 2.45 -11.32
C SER A 428 -6.08 2.61 -9.81
N GLN A 429 -6.63 3.64 -9.18
CA GLN A 429 -6.56 3.81 -7.72
C GLN A 429 -7.30 2.70 -6.97
N LYS A 430 -8.50 2.29 -7.41
CA LYS A 430 -9.22 1.15 -6.80
C LYS A 430 -8.38 -0.12 -6.84
N ARG A 431 -7.78 -0.44 -7.99
CA ARG A 431 -6.87 -1.59 -8.12
C ARG A 431 -5.65 -1.47 -7.19
N LEU A 432 -5.04 -0.29 -7.11
CA LEU A 432 -3.91 -0.04 -6.19
C LEU A 432 -4.32 -0.27 -4.73
N THR A 433 -5.50 0.21 -4.32
CA THR A 433 -5.99 0.00 -2.95
C THR A 433 -6.32 -1.46 -2.67
N GLN A 434 -6.81 -2.20 -3.66
CA GLN A 434 -7.12 -3.63 -3.53
C GLN A 434 -5.84 -4.46 -3.40
N ILE A 435 -4.91 -4.34 -4.35
CA ILE A 435 -3.63 -5.05 -4.33
C ILE A 435 -2.81 -4.65 -3.09
N GLY A 436 -2.79 -3.37 -2.73
CA GLY A 436 -2.13 -2.92 -1.50
C GLY A 436 -2.74 -3.53 -0.24
N ALA A 437 -4.06 -3.71 -0.18
CA ALA A 437 -4.72 -4.37 0.94
C ALA A 437 -4.44 -5.88 0.97
N ASP A 438 -4.45 -6.55 -0.18
CA ASP A 438 -4.13 -7.97 -0.29
C ASP A 438 -2.65 -8.23 0.06
N TYR A 439 -1.73 -7.36 -0.37
CA TYR A 439 -0.34 -7.43 0.03
C TYR A 439 -0.14 -7.19 1.53
N THR A 440 -0.85 -6.22 2.10
CA THR A 440 -0.83 -6.00 3.55
C THR A 440 -1.32 -7.23 4.31
N ARG A 441 -2.40 -7.89 3.83
CA ARG A 441 -2.92 -9.13 4.43
C ARG A 441 -1.89 -10.26 4.36
N LEU A 442 -1.29 -10.48 3.19
CA LEU A 442 -0.24 -11.49 3.00
C LEU A 442 0.94 -11.25 3.97
N LEU A 443 1.37 -10.00 4.11
CA LEU A 443 2.42 -9.62 5.05
C LEU A 443 1.99 -9.82 6.50
N ASP A 444 0.77 -9.43 6.88
CA ASP A 444 0.25 -9.58 8.25
C ASP A 444 0.16 -11.05 8.67
N GLU A 445 -0.33 -11.93 7.78
CA GLU A 445 -0.45 -13.36 8.04
C GLU A 445 0.93 -14.02 8.26
N ASN A 446 1.94 -13.61 7.50
CA ASN A 446 3.27 -14.23 7.52
C ASN A 446 4.27 -13.56 8.49
N LEU A 447 4.02 -12.33 8.93
CA LEU A 447 4.91 -11.58 9.82
C LEU A 447 4.51 -11.64 11.30
N LEU A 448 3.38 -12.24 11.66
CA LEU A 448 2.79 -12.20 13.01
C LEU A 448 3.66 -12.92 14.07
N TRP A 449 4.35 -13.99 13.69
CA TRP A 449 5.08 -14.87 14.62
C TRP A 449 6.56 -14.52 14.80
N ILE A 450 7.02 -13.42 14.23
CA ILE A 450 8.45 -13.12 14.10
C ILE A 450 8.75 -11.84 14.86
N ALA A 451 9.83 -11.88 15.64
CA ALA A 451 10.27 -10.76 16.46
C ALA A 451 10.38 -9.50 15.60
N SER A 452 9.54 -8.51 15.90
CA SER A 452 9.43 -7.25 15.16
C SER A 452 10.74 -6.45 15.22
N ASP A 453 11.53 -6.68 16.27
CA ASP A 453 12.74 -5.94 16.62
C ASP A 453 13.80 -6.81 17.30
N LEU A 454 15.06 -6.36 17.22
CA LEU A 454 16.18 -7.00 17.89
C LEU A 454 15.96 -7.08 19.42
N PRO A 455 16.59 -8.06 20.10
CA PRO A 455 16.62 -8.10 21.56
C PRO A 455 17.20 -6.80 22.12
N ILE A 456 16.70 -6.37 23.28
CA ILE A 456 17.17 -5.18 23.97
C ILE A 456 18.65 -5.38 24.32
N ARG A 457 19.53 -4.62 23.67
CA ARG A 457 20.98 -4.60 23.89
C ARG A 457 21.39 -3.25 24.48
N SER A 458 22.65 -3.12 24.88
CA SER A 458 23.19 -1.85 25.42
C SER A 458 22.96 -0.65 24.49
N ALA A 459 23.03 -0.86 23.17
CA ALA A 459 22.76 0.18 22.17
C ALA A 459 21.35 0.79 22.27
N TRP A 460 20.35 -0.02 22.66
CA TRP A 460 18.96 0.44 22.79
C TRP A 460 18.82 1.54 23.85
N PHE A 461 19.58 1.49 24.94
CA PHE A 461 19.55 2.54 25.97
C PHE A 461 20.12 3.87 25.47
N VAL A 462 21.15 3.81 24.62
CA VAL A 462 21.74 5.01 24.00
C VAL A 462 20.75 5.62 23.01
N GLU A 463 20.12 4.79 22.18
CA GLU A 463 19.06 5.21 21.26
C GLU A 463 17.87 5.82 22.01
N LEU A 464 17.44 5.21 23.12
CA LEU A 464 16.35 5.73 23.95
C LEU A 464 16.71 7.09 24.53
N PHE A 465 17.93 7.27 25.02
CA PHE A 465 18.39 8.57 25.51
C PHE A 465 18.37 9.63 24.40
N ASN A 466 18.86 9.27 23.21
CA ASN A 466 18.84 10.18 22.06
C ASN A 466 17.40 10.56 21.66
N GLU A 467 16.47 9.61 21.59
CA GLU A 467 15.06 9.89 21.27
C GLU A 467 14.38 10.75 22.36
N LEU A 468 14.69 10.53 23.64
CA LEU A 468 14.19 11.38 24.74
C LEU A 468 14.75 12.81 24.64
N THR A 469 16.01 12.99 24.27
CA THR A 469 16.56 14.34 24.01
C THR A 469 15.94 14.99 22.77
N ALA A 470 15.59 14.21 21.75
CA ALA A 470 14.91 14.72 20.56
C ALA A 470 13.50 15.25 20.86
N LEU A 471 12.81 14.73 21.89
CA LEU A 471 11.54 15.30 22.37
C LEU A 471 11.70 16.72 22.94
N THR A 472 12.91 17.08 23.39
CA THR A 472 13.22 18.40 23.97
C THR A 472 13.77 19.40 22.95
N ASP A 473 13.84 19.02 21.66
CA ASP A 473 14.35 19.88 20.59
C ASP A 473 13.49 21.17 20.46
N PRO A 474 14.08 22.37 20.70
CA PRO A 474 13.36 23.63 20.62
C PRO A 474 12.71 23.88 19.25
N ALA A 475 13.32 23.39 18.16
CA ALA A 475 12.80 23.60 16.82
C ALA A 475 11.44 22.90 16.61
N ARG A 476 11.24 21.72 17.21
CA ARG A 476 9.97 20.98 17.15
C ARG A 476 8.86 21.76 17.86
N TRP A 477 9.15 22.28 19.05
CA TRP A 477 8.17 23.04 19.85
C TRP A 477 7.86 24.42 19.28
N GLN A 478 8.80 25.05 18.58
CA GLN A 478 8.51 26.27 17.81
C GLN A 478 7.48 26.01 16.72
N ARG A 479 7.56 24.88 16.01
CA ARG A 479 6.56 24.51 14.98
C ARG A 479 5.18 24.24 15.59
N VAL A 480 5.11 23.54 16.73
CA VAL A 480 3.86 23.35 17.49
C VAL A 480 3.24 24.70 17.87
N ARG A 481 4.06 25.63 18.40
CA ARG A 481 3.60 26.98 18.76
C ARG A 481 3.07 27.74 17.53
N HIS A 482 3.81 27.74 16.42
CA HIS A 482 3.36 28.39 15.18
C HIS A 482 2.04 27.80 14.67
N ALA A 483 1.90 26.47 14.64
CA ALA A 483 0.67 25.81 14.24
C ALA A 483 -0.52 26.21 15.12
N THR A 484 -0.35 26.24 16.44
CA THR A 484 -1.43 26.68 17.35
C THR A 484 -1.81 28.15 17.17
N LEU A 485 -0.84 29.04 16.95
CA LEU A 485 -1.10 30.48 16.81
C LEU A 485 -1.83 30.81 15.50
N ILE A 486 -1.42 30.16 14.40
CA ILE A 486 -2.08 30.33 13.10
C ILE A 486 -3.55 29.91 13.20
N GLU A 487 -3.84 28.74 13.79
CA GLU A 487 -5.21 28.26 13.91
C GLU A 487 -6.04 29.10 14.90
N ALA A 488 -5.41 29.61 15.97
CA ALA A 488 -6.07 30.53 16.90
C ALA A 488 -6.54 31.82 16.20
N GLN A 489 -5.77 32.32 15.24
CA GLN A 489 -6.10 33.51 14.46
C GLN A 489 -7.10 33.24 13.33
N SER A 490 -7.04 32.06 12.70
CA SER A 490 -7.92 31.71 11.58
C SER A 490 -9.36 31.43 12.01
N ARG A 491 -9.57 30.87 13.21
CA ARG A 491 -10.89 30.45 13.72
C ARG A 491 -11.17 30.92 15.16
N PRO A 492 -11.19 32.23 15.42
CA PRO A 492 -11.30 32.78 16.77
C PRO A 492 -12.61 32.38 17.47
N LEU A 493 -13.71 32.23 16.72
CA LEU A 493 -15.02 31.85 17.29
C LEU A 493 -15.03 30.46 17.91
N ILE A 494 -14.40 29.47 17.25
CA ILE A 494 -14.37 28.09 17.76
C ILE A 494 -13.48 28.00 18.99
N VAL A 495 -12.34 28.66 18.95
CA VAL A 495 -11.40 28.73 20.09
C VAL A 495 -12.05 29.45 21.28
N ALA A 496 -12.74 30.58 21.04
CA ALA A 496 -13.49 31.29 22.07
C ALA A 496 -14.58 30.41 22.69
N LEU A 497 -15.35 29.68 21.87
CA LEU A 497 -16.37 28.76 22.37
C LEU A 497 -15.77 27.62 23.21
N ALA A 498 -14.65 27.04 22.79
CA ALA A 498 -13.97 25.99 23.55
C ALA A 498 -13.38 26.52 24.86
N LEU A 499 -12.82 27.73 24.87
CA LEU A 499 -12.35 28.38 26.11
C LEU A 499 -13.51 28.73 27.04
N LEU A 500 -14.65 29.18 26.50
CA LEU A 500 -15.86 29.45 27.27
C LEU A 500 -16.42 28.17 27.90
N THR A 501 -16.46 27.05 27.17
CA THR A 501 -16.92 25.77 27.72
C THR A 501 -15.95 25.24 28.80
N LEU A 502 -14.64 25.37 28.60
CA LEU A 502 -13.64 25.06 29.62
C LEU A 502 -13.85 25.91 30.89
N LEU A 503 -14.01 27.23 30.72
CA LEU A 503 -14.21 28.17 31.82
C LEU A 503 -15.53 27.91 32.57
N ALA A 504 -16.62 27.70 31.84
CA ALA A 504 -17.92 27.33 32.40
C ALA A 504 -17.84 26.03 33.21
N THR A 505 -17.10 25.03 32.72
CA THR A 505 -16.89 23.76 33.44
C THR A 505 -16.05 23.95 34.69
N VAL A 506 -15.03 24.82 34.67
CA VAL A 506 -14.21 25.12 35.84
C VAL A 506 -15.00 25.93 36.88
N TRP A 507 -15.80 26.91 36.45
CA TRP A 507 -16.66 27.72 37.33
C TRP A 507 -17.84 26.96 37.92
N SER A 508 -18.35 25.94 37.24
CA SER A 508 -19.42 25.09 37.78
C SER A 508 -18.92 24.09 38.82
N ARG A 509 -17.60 23.84 38.95
CA ARG A 509 -17.01 22.89 39.91
C ARG A 509 -17.51 23.01 41.35
N PRO A 510 -17.51 24.20 42.02
CA PRO A 510 -18.00 24.30 43.38
C PRO A 510 -19.50 23.97 43.48
N LYS A 511 -20.30 24.37 42.48
CA LYS A 511 -21.74 24.06 42.43
C LYS A 511 -21.98 22.56 42.26
N LEU A 512 -21.28 21.92 41.33
CA LEU A 512 -21.36 20.47 41.09
C LEU A 512 -20.90 19.66 42.31
N ARG A 513 -19.85 20.11 43.02
CA ARG A 513 -19.42 19.46 44.27
C ARG A 513 -20.45 19.59 45.38
N ARG A 514 -21.08 20.76 45.54
CA ARG A 514 -22.18 20.95 46.50
C ARG A 514 -23.38 20.11 46.12
N TYR A 515 -23.71 20.02 44.84
CA TYR A 515 -24.78 19.16 44.33
C TYR A 515 -24.51 17.68 44.67
N LEU A 516 -23.29 17.18 44.45
CA LEU A 516 -22.91 15.81 44.83
C LEU A 516 -23.07 15.55 46.34
N GLN A 517 -22.69 16.52 47.18
CA GLN A 517 -22.86 16.40 48.63
C GLN A 517 -24.34 16.36 49.03
N TRP A 518 -25.16 17.22 48.43
CA TRP A 518 -26.60 17.29 48.68
C TRP A 518 -27.33 16.02 48.19
N THR A 519 -27.02 15.52 47.00
CA THR A 519 -27.61 14.26 46.52
C THR A 519 -27.25 13.10 47.46
N GLY A 520 -26.03 13.10 48.01
CA GLY A 520 -25.60 12.09 48.96
C GLY A 520 -26.31 12.14 50.32
N THR A 521 -26.82 13.30 50.75
CA THR A 521 -27.61 13.42 52.00
C THR A 521 -29.08 13.05 51.82
N GLU A 522 -29.63 13.21 50.61
CA GLU A 522 -31.04 12.90 50.33
C GLU A 522 -31.28 11.41 50.01
N VAL A 523 -30.24 10.67 49.62
CA VAL A 523 -30.35 9.23 49.34
C VAL A 523 -30.56 8.46 50.63
N GLY A 524 -31.61 7.63 50.68
CA GLY A 524 -32.07 6.97 51.89
C GLY A 524 -33.15 7.75 52.68
N ASN A 525 -33.55 8.95 52.21
CA ASN A 525 -34.72 9.65 52.73
C ASN A 525 -36.00 9.15 52.03
N PRO A 526 -36.94 8.50 52.74
CA PRO A 526 -38.15 7.92 52.11
C PRO A 526 -39.01 8.94 51.34
N ALA A 527 -38.92 10.23 51.66
CA ALA A 527 -39.69 11.29 51.01
C ALA A 527 -39.08 11.81 49.69
N HIS A 528 -37.76 11.68 49.50
CA HIS A 528 -37.03 12.35 48.42
C HIS A 528 -36.15 11.42 47.59
N ASP A 529 -35.97 10.16 47.99
CA ASP A 529 -35.13 9.21 47.26
C ASP A 529 -35.72 8.87 45.87
N ARG A 530 -34.94 9.14 44.82
CA ARG A 530 -35.29 8.88 43.43
C ARG A 530 -34.04 8.46 42.66
N PHE A 531 -34.17 7.49 41.76
CA PHE A 531 -33.06 7.06 40.90
C PHE A 531 -32.45 8.21 40.05
N SER A 532 -33.25 9.23 39.73
CA SER A 532 -32.78 10.44 39.05
C SER A 532 -31.69 11.19 39.80
N LEU A 533 -31.63 11.11 41.14
CA LEU A 533 -30.56 11.70 41.94
C LEU A 533 -29.22 10.99 41.69
N THR A 534 -29.24 9.67 41.59
CA THR A 534 -28.05 8.86 41.26
C THR A 534 -27.56 9.16 39.84
N VAL A 535 -28.46 9.28 38.87
CA VAL A 535 -28.13 9.66 37.48
C VAL A 535 -27.56 11.09 37.45
N GLY A 536 -28.18 12.04 38.15
CA GLY A 536 -27.69 13.42 38.26
C GLY A 536 -26.30 13.50 38.88
N ALA A 537 -26.04 12.74 39.95
CA ALA A 537 -24.73 12.67 40.59
C ALA A 537 -23.66 12.02 39.69
N ALA A 538 -24.03 11.02 38.89
CA ALA A 538 -23.13 10.42 37.90
C ALA A 538 -22.78 11.44 36.80
N LEU A 539 -23.78 12.12 36.24
CA LEU A 539 -23.58 13.18 35.23
C LEU A 539 -22.71 14.32 35.78
N ALA A 540 -22.97 14.77 37.01
CA ALA A 540 -22.14 15.78 37.68
C ALA A 540 -20.68 15.32 37.83
N SER A 541 -20.46 14.03 38.15
CA SER A 541 -19.12 13.44 38.24
C SER A 541 -18.41 13.42 36.87
N PHE A 542 -19.13 13.11 35.78
CA PHE A 542 -18.58 13.15 34.42
C PHE A 542 -18.23 14.57 33.98
N VAL A 543 -19.07 15.55 34.29
CA VAL A 543 -18.78 16.97 34.00
C VAL A 543 -17.57 17.46 34.79
N LEU A 544 -17.41 17.04 36.04
CA LEU A 544 -16.23 17.35 36.85
C LEU A 544 -14.91 16.78 36.29
N ALA A 545 -15.00 15.71 35.49
CA ALA A 545 -13.85 15.06 34.85
C ALA A 545 -13.41 15.75 33.54
N LEU A 546 -14.27 16.55 32.91
CA LEU A 546 -14.04 17.13 31.58
C LEU A 546 -12.90 18.16 31.42
N PRO A 547 -12.51 18.99 32.41
CA PRO A 547 -11.63 20.13 32.10
C PRO A 547 -10.26 19.77 31.51
N LEU A 548 -9.62 18.69 31.96
CA LEU A 548 -8.34 18.24 31.39
C LEU A 548 -8.52 17.64 29.98
N PRO A 549 -9.48 16.73 29.74
CA PRO A 549 -9.87 16.28 28.41
C PRO A 549 -10.22 17.40 27.43
N ILE A 550 -10.99 18.40 27.86
CA ILE A 550 -11.36 19.53 26.99
C ILE A 550 -10.10 20.30 26.59
N LEU A 551 -9.19 20.57 27.52
CA LEU A 551 -7.94 21.29 27.23
C LEU A 551 -7.05 20.49 26.27
N ALA A 552 -6.83 19.21 26.53
CA ALA A 552 -6.02 18.34 25.68
C ALA A 552 -6.66 18.16 24.29
N GLY A 553 -7.97 17.94 24.24
CA GLY A 553 -8.73 17.80 23.00
C GLY A 553 -8.76 19.07 22.17
N LEU A 554 -8.88 20.24 22.80
CA LEU A 554 -8.79 21.54 22.12
C LEU A 554 -7.41 21.74 21.50
N LEU A 555 -6.34 21.55 22.27
CA LEU A 555 -4.97 21.67 21.77
C LEU A 555 -4.69 20.67 20.65
N GLY A 556 -5.13 19.42 20.81
CA GLY A 556 -5.01 18.39 19.80
C GLY A 556 -5.77 18.77 18.52
N TRP A 557 -7.02 19.20 18.63
CA TRP A 557 -7.82 19.64 17.48
C TRP A 557 -7.17 20.82 16.74
N MET A 558 -6.69 21.84 17.45
CA MET A 558 -6.01 22.99 16.83
C MET A 558 -4.75 22.57 16.06
N LEU A 559 -3.96 21.66 16.62
CA LEU A 559 -2.76 21.13 15.95
C LEU A 559 -3.10 20.23 14.75
N GLN A 560 -4.24 19.54 14.78
CA GLN A 560 -4.65 18.63 13.70
C GLN A 560 -4.97 19.37 12.39
N GLN A 561 -5.49 20.60 12.48
CA GLN A 561 -5.86 21.42 11.32
C GLN A 561 -4.66 21.83 10.46
N GLN A 562 -3.48 21.96 11.06
CA GLN A 562 -2.23 22.38 10.40
C GLN A 562 -1.20 21.24 10.31
N GLY A 563 -1.45 20.10 10.98
CA GLY A 563 -0.49 19.02 11.18
C GLY A 563 -0.21 18.16 9.95
N SER A 564 -0.98 18.29 8.85
CA SER A 564 -0.77 17.47 7.64
C SER A 564 0.63 17.57 7.03
N ASN A 565 1.32 18.70 7.24
CA ASN A 565 2.66 18.93 6.69
C ASN A 565 3.83 18.55 7.62
N ASP A 566 3.58 18.32 8.92
CA ASP A 566 4.63 17.93 9.88
C ASP A 566 4.18 16.74 10.74
N ARG A 567 4.90 15.62 10.60
CA ARG A 567 4.62 14.36 11.30
C ARG A 567 4.68 14.46 12.82
N PHE A 568 5.56 15.30 13.37
CA PHE A 568 5.64 15.49 14.82
C PHE A 568 4.41 16.22 15.35
N VAL A 569 3.98 17.28 14.65
CA VAL A 569 2.79 18.06 15.00
C VAL A 569 1.54 17.19 14.90
N TRP A 570 1.44 16.37 13.85
CA TRP A 570 0.36 15.40 13.68
C TRP A 570 0.35 14.30 14.75
N GLY A 571 1.51 13.72 15.07
CA GLY A 571 1.62 12.72 16.13
C GLY A 571 1.24 13.25 17.51
N LEU A 572 1.63 14.50 17.81
CA LEU A 572 1.25 15.18 19.05
C LEU A 572 -0.26 15.47 19.08
N SER A 573 -0.84 15.91 17.96
CA SER A 573 -2.27 16.23 17.87
C SER A 573 -3.14 14.98 18.07
N ASP A 574 -2.81 13.90 17.36
CA ASP A 574 -3.49 12.60 17.48
C ASP A 574 -3.34 12.03 18.90
N GLY A 575 -2.13 12.12 19.47
CA GLY A 575 -1.84 11.73 20.83
C GLY A 575 -2.69 12.48 21.86
N LEU A 576 -2.81 13.81 21.74
CA LEU A 576 -3.58 14.64 22.66
C LEU A 576 -5.09 14.36 22.59
N ILE A 577 -5.65 14.14 21.40
CA ILE A 577 -7.07 13.80 21.22
C ILE A 577 -7.39 12.45 21.86
N HIS A 578 -6.57 11.42 21.60
CA HIS A 578 -6.77 10.10 22.20
C HIS A 578 -6.54 10.12 23.72
N ALA A 579 -5.52 10.85 24.18
CA ALA A 579 -5.26 11.04 25.60
C ALA A 579 -6.41 11.77 26.29
N ALA A 580 -7.06 12.75 25.64
CA ALA A 580 -8.24 13.42 26.17
C ALA A 580 -9.38 12.43 26.45
N TRP A 581 -9.71 11.59 25.48
CA TRP A 581 -10.78 10.59 25.61
C TRP A 581 -10.48 9.57 26.71
N ILE A 582 -9.31 8.93 26.68
CA ILE A 582 -8.95 7.90 27.65
C ILE A 582 -8.84 8.49 29.07
N SER A 583 -8.27 9.69 29.19
CA SER A 583 -8.19 10.39 30.48
C SER A 583 -9.57 10.71 31.02
N TRP A 584 -10.52 11.11 30.17
CA TRP A 584 -11.89 11.40 30.60
C TRP A 584 -12.57 10.17 31.20
N VAL A 585 -12.42 9.00 30.58
CA VAL A 585 -12.99 7.74 31.08
C VAL A 585 -12.42 7.40 32.46
N ILE A 586 -11.10 7.37 32.61
CA ILE A 586 -10.44 7.01 33.88
C ILE A 586 -10.71 8.06 34.96
N GLU A 587 -10.64 9.36 34.62
CA GLU A 587 -10.93 10.46 35.52
C GLU A 587 -12.40 10.43 35.97
N SER A 588 -13.33 10.04 35.10
CA SER A 588 -14.75 9.87 35.44
C SER A 588 -14.93 8.81 36.54
N PHE A 589 -14.31 7.63 36.40
CA PHE A 589 -14.30 6.63 37.47
C PHE A 589 -13.68 7.17 38.76
N ARG A 590 -12.63 7.99 38.65
CA ARG A 590 -12.02 8.65 39.81
C ARG A 590 -12.97 9.65 40.47
N ARG A 591 -13.79 10.38 39.71
CA ARG A 591 -14.78 11.32 40.25
C ARG A 591 -15.97 10.61 40.89
N LEU A 592 -16.41 9.47 40.35
CA LEU A 592 -17.40 8.62 41.00
C LEU A 592 -16.90 8.10 42.36
N ALA A 593 -15.59 7.83 42.47
CA ALA A 593 -14.91 7.45 43.70
C ALA A 593 -14.46 8.66 44.56
N SER A 594 -15.01 9.86 44.38
CA SER A 594 -14.66 11.02 45.22
C SER A 594 -15.47 11.04 46.52
N ARG A 595 -15.08 11.92 47.46
CA ARG A 595 -15.79 12.06 48.75
C ARG A 595 -17.19 12.59 48.56
N GLY A 596 -18.18 11.84 49.05
CA GLY A 596 -19.59 12.11 48.77
C GLY A 596 -19.96 11.92 47.29
N GLY A 597 -19.13 11.19 46.54
CA GLY A 597 -19.43 10.78 45.17
C GLY A 597 -20.40 9.60 45.13
N VAL A 598 -20.78 9.19 43.92
CA VAL A 598 -21.80 8.16 43.69
C VAL A 598 -21.46 6.83 44.37
N LEU A 599 -20.20 6.39 44.33
CA LEU A 599 -19.82 5.10 44.93
C LEU A 599 -20.00 5.09 46.45
N GLU A 600 -19.67 6.18 47.13
CA GLU A 600 -19.77 6.29 48.59
C GLU A 600 -21.21 6.55 49.02
N ALA A 601 -21.87 7.55 48.45
CA ALA A 601 -23.17 8.00 48.94
C ALA A 601 -24.37 7.19 48.42
N HIS A 602 -24.33 6.73 47.16
CA HIS A 602 -25.46 6.02 46.55
C HIS A 602 -25.26 4.50 46.58
N PHE A 603 -24.04 4.01 46.37
CA PHE A 603 -23.72 2.57 46.40
C PHE A 603 -23.13 2.08 47.73
N ARG A 604 -22.96 2.98 48.72
CA ARG A 604 -22.48 2.65 50.07
C ARG A 604 -21.14 1.91 50.10
N TRP A 605 -20.26 2.17 49.14
CA TRP A 605 -18.90 1.62 49.16
C TRP A 605 -18.15 2.12 50.39
N GLN A 606 -17.34 1.24 50.97
CA GLN A 606 -16.55 1.58 52.15
C GLN A 606 -15.55 2.71 51.85
N PRO A 607 -15.38 3.69 52.75
CA PRO A 607 -14.47 4.82 52.55
C PRO A 607 -13.04 4.41 52.21
N GLN A 608 -12.55 3.31 52.80
CA GLN A 608 -11.20 2.78 52.58
C GLN A 608 -11.02 2.31 51.12
N THR A 609 -11.97 1.54 50.60
CA THR A 609 -12.00 1.03 49.22
C THR A 609 -12.03 2.16 48.21
N ARG A 610 -12.89 3.15 48.45
CA ARG A 610 -13.05 4.32 47.59
C ARG A 610 -11.79 5.19 47.59
N GLU A 611 -11.17 5.45 48.74
CA GLU A 611 -9.95 6.27 48.83
C GLU A 611 -8.76 5.60 48.13
N LEU A 612 -8.64 4.27 48.26
CA LEU A 612 -7.65 3.50 47.53
C LEU A 612 -7.82 3.62 46.02
N LEU A 613 -9.05 3.52 45.51
CA LEU A 613 -9.36 3.70 44.10
C LEU A 613 -9.08 5.13 43.63
N TYR A 614 -9.53 6.13 44.38
CA TYR A 614 -9.34 7.56 44.08
C TYR A 614 -7.86 7.93 43.94
N ARG A 615 -7.02 7.46 44.88
CA ARG A 615 -5.58 7.74 44.90
C ARG A 615 -4.85 7.03 43.76
N ASN A 616 -5.17 5.76 43.49
CA ASN A 616 -4.49 5.00 42.45
C ASN A 616 -4.90 5.41 41.03
N LEU A 617 -6.16 5.79 40.82
CA LEU A 617 -6.61 6.31 39.52
C LEU A 617 -5.94 7.64 39.18
N ARG A 618 -5.57 8.48 40.16
CA ARG A 618 -4.93 9.79 39.89
C ARG A 618 -3.64 9.65 39.09
N TRP A 619 -2.73 8.78 39.53
CA TRP A 619 -1.46 8.58 38.83
C TRP A 619 -1.65 7.76 37.54
N LEU A 620 -2.64 6.85 37.52
CA LEU A 620 -2.97 6.10 36.31
C LEU A 620 -3.47 7.03 35.19
N VAL A 621 -4.33 8.01 35.48
CA VAL A 621 -4.78 9.01 34.49
C VAL A 621 -3.57 9.70 33.84
N ILE A 622 -2.64 10.21 34.66
CA ILE A 622 -1.45 10.92 34.17
C ILE A 622 -0.57 10.01 33.32
N LEU A 623 -0.31 8.79 33.80
CA LEU A 623 0.54 7.84 33.10
C LEU A 623 -0.08 7.37 31.79
N THR A 624 -1.37 7.01 31.78
CA THR A 624 -2.07 6.57 30.56
C THR A 624 -2.14 7.70 29.54
N ALA A 625 -2.40 8.94 29.97
CA ALA A 625 -2.38 10.10 29.08
C ALA A 625 -1.00 10.28 28.44
N LEU A 626 0.06 10.28 29.24
CA LEU A 626 1.43 10.44 28.76
C LEU A 626 1.85 9.29 27.84
N ALA A 627 1.57 8.05 28.23
CA ALA A 627 1.87 6.87 27.42
C ALA A 627 1.16 6.92 26.07
N THR A 628 -0.11 7.35 26.05
CA THR A 628 -0.88 7.51 24.81
C THR A 628 -0.25 8.54 23.89
N VAL A 629 0.13 9.71 24.42
CA VAL A 629 0.79 10.77 23.64
C VAL A 629 2.12 10.29 23.07
N LEU A 630 2.98 9.70 23.90
CA LEU A 630 4.30 9.22 23.47
C LEU A 630 4.21 8.07 22.45
N MET A 631 3.24 7.17 22.62
CA MET A 631 3.02 6.06 21.69
C MET A 631 2.54 6.56 20.32
N ARG A 632 1.64 7.56 20.28
CA ARG A 632 1.20 8.17 19.01
C ARG A 632 2.30 9.00 18.34
N LEU A 633 3.12 9.70 19.13
CA LEU A 633 4.33 10.37 18.62
C LEU A 633 5.32 9.39 17.98
N ALA A 634 5.59 8.26 18.64
CA ALA A 634 6.48 7.22 18.11
C ALA A 634 5.92 6.52 16.86
N ALA A 635 4.59 6.45 16.71
CA ALA A 635 3.95 5.95 15.49
C ALA A 635 4.11 6.93 14.31
N ALA A 636 3.97 8.23 14.59
CA ALA A 636 3.89 9.27 13.57
C ALA A 636 5.26 9.66 12.99
N ASP A 637 6.34 9.64 13.80
CA ASP A 637 7.68 10.06 13.39
C ASP A 637 8.74 8.93 13.41
N PRO A 638 8.65 7.90 12.54
CA PRO A 638 9.60 6.77 12.55
C PRO A 638 11.07 7.14 12.32
N ARG A 639 11.36 8.35 11.84
CA ARG A 639 12.72 8.83 11.58
C ARG A 639 13.34 9.53 12.79
N GLY A 640 12.53 10.04 13.71
CA GLY A 640 12.99 10.76 14.90
C GLY A 640 12.64 10.07 16.22
N LEU A 641 11.45 9.47 16.33
CA LEU A 641 10.93 8.79 17.52
C LEU A 641 10.41 7.43 17.08
N SER A 642 11.12 6.36 17.42
CA SER A 642 10.83 5.06 16.84
C SER A 642 10.01 4.18 17.81
N MET A 643 9.06 3.44 17.25
CA MET A 643 8.32 2.40 17.99
C MET A 643 9.22 1.36 18.68
N PRO A 644 10.29 0.83 18.03
CA PRO A 644 11.19 -0.15 18.63
C PRO A 644 11.91 0.34 19.90
N VAL A 645 12.14 1.66 20.00
CA VAL A 645 12.90 2.27 21.08
C VAL A 645 11.97 2.95 22.09
N LEU A 646 11.45 4.14 21.77
CA LEU A 646 10.57 4.88 22.66
C LEU A 646 9.24 4.15 22.91
N GLY A 647 8.62 3.61 21.87
CA GLY A 647 7.33 2.90 21.99
C GLY A 647 7.44 1.69 22.92
N ARG A 648 8.50 0.89 22.76
CA ARG A 648 8.80 -0.26 23.63
C ARG A 648 9.07 0.16 25.08
N ALA A 649 9.83 1.23 25.30
CA ALA A 649 10.10 1.75 26.64
C ALA A 649 8.81 2.19 27.34
N VAL A 650 7.98 2.97 26.65
CA VAL A 650 6.68 3.44 27.15
C VAL A 650 5.75 2.27 27.46
N TYR A 651 5.69 1.27 26.58
CA TYR A 651 4.89 0.07 26.79
C TYR A 651 5.34 -0.73 28.03
N ILE A 652 6.64 -0.91 28.23
CA ILE A 652 7.19 -1.59 29.41
C ILE A 652 6.81 -0.84 30.68
N VAL A 653 7.04 0.48 30.73
CA VAL A 653 6.73 1.32 31.89
C VAL A 653 5.22 1.28 32.19
N PHE A 654 4.39 1.42 31.16
CA PHE A 654 2.94 1.33 31.31
C PHE A 654 2.47 -0.03 31.82
N SER A 655 3.04 -1.12 31.30
CA SER A 655 2.72 -2.49 31.71
C SER A 655 3.08 -2.74 33.18
N VAL A 656 4.30 -2.34 33.60
CA VAL A 656 4.73 -2.43 35.01
C VAL A 656 3.81 -1.63 35.91
N ALA A 657 3.44 -0.42 35.49
CA ALA A 657 2.54 0.40 36.28
C ALA A 657 1.14 -0.21 36.37
N LEU A 658 0.60 -0.77 35.28
CA LEU A 658 -0.68 -1.48 35.29
C LEU A 658 -0.64 -2.68 36.24
N VAL A 659 0.46 -3.45 36.26
CA VAL A 659 0.66 -4.53 37.24
C VAL A 659 0.63 -3.99 38.67
N VAL A 660 1.33 -2.89 38.95
CA VAL A 660 1.31 -2.24 40.28
C VAL A 660 -0.09 -1.75 40.65
N PHE A 661 -0.84 -1.19 39.70
CA PHE A 661 -2.23 -0.75 39.90
C PHE A 661 -3.13 -1.92 40.28
N ILE A 662 -3.09 -3.00 39.49
CA ILE A 662 -3.89 -4.22 39.70
C ILE A 662 -3.50 -4.84 41.04
N ALA A 663 -2.20 -5.02 41.31
CA ALA A 663 -1.71 -5.60 42.56
C ALA A 663 -2.15 -4.80 43.81
N ARG A 664 -2.21 -3.46 43.72
CA ARG A 664 -2.69 -2.61 44.82
C ARG A 664 -4.20 -2.67 45.00
N ILE A 665 -4.97 -2.73 43.91
CA ILE A 665 -6.44 -2.75 43.96
C ILE A 665 -6.99 -4.11 44.39
N PHE A 666 -6.39 -5.19 43.89
CA PHE A 666 -6.83 -6.56 44.18
C PHE A 666 -6.06 -7.21 45.33
N HIS A 667 -5.30 -6.44 46.11
CA HIS A 667 -4.58 -6.98 47.26
C HIS A 667 -5.56 -7.63 48.26
N PRO A 668 -5.38 -8.90 48.65
CA PRO A 668 -6.37 -9.66 49.42
C PRO A 668 -6.65 -9.05 50.81
N ALA A 669 -5.65 -8.43 51.46
CA ALA A 669 -5.84 -7.82 52.78
C ALA A 669 -6.14 -6.30 52.77
N ARG A 670 -5.79 -5.57 51.71
CA ARG A 670 -5.78 -4.09 51.69
C ARG A 670 -6.49 -3.48 50.49
N GLY A 671 -6.89 -4.31 49.53
CA GLY A 671 -7.56 -3.91 48.31
C GLY A 671 -9.07 -3.87 48.45
N VAL A 672 -9.75 -3.71 47.32
CA VAL A 672 -11.21 -3.58 47.21
C VAL A 672 -11.94 -4.80 47.78
N LEU A 673 -11.36 -5.99 47.64
CA LEU A 673 -11.89 -7.25 48.14
C LEU A 673 -11.56 -7.52 49.61
N GLY A 674 -10.66 -6.75 50.23
CA GLY A 674 -10.16 -7.06 51.56
C GLY A 674 -11.23 -7.04 52.64
N ALA A 675 -12.14 -6.06 52.57
CA ALA A 675 -13.26 -6.00 53.50
C ALA A 675 -14.28 -7.14 53.28
N TRP A 676 -14.53 -7.52 52.03
CA TRP A 676 -15.41 -8.63 51.70
C TRP A 676 -14.82 -9.96 52.17
N LEU A 677 -13.54 -10.20 51.88
CA LEU A 677 -12.79 -11.37 52.34
C LEU A 677 -12.77 -11.44 53.87
N GLN A 678 -12.45 -10.36 54.58
CA GLN A 678 -12.46 -10.34 56.05
C GLN A 678 -13.84 -10.63 56.64
N SER A 679 -14.92 -10.19 55.99
CA SER A 679 -16.30 -10.49 56.41
C SER A 679 -16.77 -11.91 56.09
N HIS A 680 -16.11 -12.64 55.18
CA HIS A 680 -16.47 -14.00 54.72
C HIS A 680 -15.34 -15.00 54.96
N HIS A 681 -14.78 -15.00 56.17
CA HIS A 681 -13.63 -15.83 56.59
C HIS A 681 -13.86 -17.36 56.49
N GLU A 682 -15.09 -17.82 56.30
CA GLU A 682 -15.42 -19.24 56.13
C GLU A 682 -15.58 -19.69 54.66
N GLY A 683 -15.49 -18.77 53.69
CA GLY A 683 -15.66 -19.07 52.26
C GLY A 683 -14.42 -19.66 51.57
N TRP A 684 -14.63 -20.41 50.48
CA TRP A 684 -13.57 -21.02 49.66
C TRP A 684 -12.51 -20.03 49.15
N ALA A 685 -12.89 -18.76 48.97
CA ALA A 685 -12.01 -17.67 48.52
C ALA A 685 -10.96 -17.23 49.55
N TRP A 686 -11.08 -17.62 50.83
CA TRP A 686 -10.12 -17.28 51.89
C TRP A 686 -9.06 -18.36 52.12
N ARG A 687 -9.29 -19.59 51.63
CA ARG A 687 -8.39 -20.75 51.83
C ARG A 687 -7.38 -20.97 50.69
N GLY A 688 -7.36 -20.08 49.69
CA GLY A 688 -6.52 -20.16 48.49
C GLY A 688 -5.26 -19.31 48.56
#